data_AF-A0A954EUQ9-F1
#
_entry.id   AF-A0A954EUQ9-F1
#
_cell.length_a   1.000
_cell.length_b   1.000
_cell.length_c   1.000
_cell.angle_alpha   90.00
_cell.angle_beta   90.00
_cell.angle_gamma   90.00
#
_symmetry.space_group_name_H-M   'P 1'
#
loop_
_entity.id
_entity.type
_entity.pdbx_description
1 polymer ?
#
loop_
_entity_poly.entity_id
_entity_poly.type
_entity_poly.pdbx_seq_one_letter_code
_entity_poly.pdbx_strand_id
1 'polypeptide(L)'
;MIHATLRGSKLLGVSVVLLFCGQALAEESPLRLEIRDAETSELIPARVYLTGNDGTPYYFESSSPDGSAVRYEKQNWINKDSVEYHTTVSAHPCVAKVPPGAYVLTVERGKTFRPQKVTLEIGNSAKELVVQLQRWANPAERGWYSGDTHIHRTIDELKNVVLAEDLNVVFPLTSWVTLSDTPPSSGDKSLSGDIPEELVQVDETHVIWPRNTEYEIFQVNRQRHTLGALFVLGHEGTLQQTVPPWRPVVEAARRNDPNVLFDMDKLDWPFAMVLPVLAPDSTYELTNNHLWRTEFAFRNWNTRAPAYIQPPFGAGQGGERQWLDYTLGMYGTLLNCGFRLPPSAGTANGVHPVPAGFGRVYVHLPEGFSYKTWVKGLQKGRSFVTTGPMLYATADSHDPGYEFNLVAAEAVLKKIPIELEILSEQPLSYGEIVINGRPDHLLRPQNQKTETGAYRSQIRHDIEVTHSGWFAVRFFEERPDGRIRFAHTAPWYVTVDGEPVRPRYEEKEYLIERMENEIERSEGIVSAEGMAEYREALDFYRALETVDDSAKVERNARELADENRDRWFKNMVIDHGFNTEDVRMATGLPYAIADSIVREYSTLGDYQEDETPELRILPYPGGRHPRKGFLDGAIAPQRETKVSIFPPWKDGGYVVVDVPEAIFSNLGLTYLAHTHIPTIWSAKGVELSPLEWDEEADGSLAFERTLPNGIRFGSTVFKEDGAVQMKMKLTNGTNEPLTGLRSQVCVMLKGAPGFNVQQTLPTIIEEPLVAIKSQTENRWIITAWTPCNRAWKNPPVPCIHSDPIFPDCPPGETVEVEGRMWFYEGNENESEIDRLQRQFPPKGNS
;
A
#
# COMPACT_ATOMS: atom_id res chain seq x y z
N MET A 1 -73.94 -45.02 -14.84
CA MET A 1 -74.88 -44.66 -15.92
C MET A 1 -74.06 -44.38 -17.17
N ILE A 2 -74.26 -45.21 -18.21
CA ILE A 2 -74.32 -44.88 -19.66
C ILE A 2 -73.08 -44.16 -20.27
N HIS A 3 -72.18 -44.87 -20.97
CA HIS A 3 -72.06 -45.01 -22.46
C HIS A 3 -71.81 -43.67 -23.21
N ALA A 4 -71.03 -43.53 -24.30
CA ALA A 4 -70.09 -44.34 -25.08
C ALA A 4 -69.54 -43.46 -26.24
N THR A 5 -68.32 -43.75 -26.71
CA THR A 5 -67.79 -43.70 -28.11
C THR A 5 -67.93 -42.49 -29.09
N LEU A 6 -66.77 -42.20 -29.71
CA LEU A 6 -66.46 -41.97 -31.16
C LEU A 6 -67.02 -40.73 -31.91
N ARG A 7 -66.10 -39.93 -32.49
CA ARG A 7 -65.83 -39.83 -33.94
C ARG A 7 -64.74 -38.80 -34.27
N GLY A 8 -63.90 -39.15 -35.25
CA GLY A 8 -62.90 -38.27 -35.83
C GLY A 8 -63.37 -37.47 -37.05
N SER A 9 -62.47 -36.55 -37.42
CA SER A 9 -62.16 -36.03 -38.77
C SER A 9 -63.09 -35.00 -39.40
N LYS A 10 -62.60 -33.75 -39.56
CA LYS A 10 -62.14 -33.20 -40.87
C LYS A 10 -61.51 -31.80 -40.74
N LEU A 11 -60.42 -31.63 -41.51
CA LEU A 11 -59.65 -30.41 -41.78
C LEU A 11 -60.50 -29.24 -42.30
N LEU A 12 -60.04 -28.01 -42.02
CA LEU A 12 -59.80 -26.98 -43.05
C LEU A 12 -58.71 -26.02 -42.54
N GLY A 13 -57.72 -25.73 -43.39
CA GLY A 13 -56.46 -25.09 -43.00
C GLY A 13 -56.49 -23.58 -42.87
N VAL A 14 -55.51 -23.08 -42.11
CA VAL A 14 -54.97 -21.73 -42.22
C VAL A 14 -53.44 -21.87 -42.24
N SER A 15 -52.83 -21.44 -43.34
CA SER A 15 -51.38 -21.40 -43.50
C SER A 15 -50.79 -20.36 -42.54
N VAL A 16 -50.00 -20.82 -41.56
CA VAL A 16 -49.05 -19.98 -40.84
C VAL A 16 -47.69 -20.17 -41.51
N VAL A 17 -47.25 -19.15 -42.22
CA VAL A 17 -45.87 -19.06 -42.73
C VAL A 17 -44.95 -18.89 -41.52
N LEU A 18 -44.30 -19.97 -41.10
CA LEU A 18 -43.16 -19.93 -40.20
C LEU A 18 -41.96 -19.42 -41.02
N LEU A 19 -41.63 -18.13 -40.84
CA LEU A 19 -40.32 -17.61 -41.21
C LEU A 19 -39.26 -18.31 -40.34
N PHE A 20 -38.63 -19.35 -40.90
CA PHE A 20 -37.34 -19.82 -40.43
C PHE A 20 -36.30 -18.77 -40.80
N CYS A 21 -35.97 -17.87 -39.87
CA CYS A 21 -34.68 -17.18 -39.90
C CYS A 21 -33.61 -18.23 -39.58
N GLY A 22 -33.08 -18.87 -40.62
CA GLY A 22 -31.82 -19.60 -40.52
C GLY A 22 -30.70 -18.60 -40.25
N GLN A 23 -30.26 -18.48 -39.00
CA GLN A 23 -28.90 -18.02 -38.75
C GLN A 23 -27.96 -19.10 -39.26
N ALA A 24 -27.26 -18.82 -40.36
CA ALA A 24 -26.11 -19.62 -40.75
C ALA A 24 -25.11 -19.57 -39.59
N LEU A 25 -24.83 -20.71 -38.96
CA LEU A 25 -23.70 -20.84 -38.04
C LEU A 25 -22.44 -20.50 -38.84
N ALA A 26 -21.77 -19.41 -38.49
CA ALA A 26 -20.48 -19.08 -39.09
C ALA A 26 -19.53 -20.26 -38.88
N GLU A 27 -18.86 -20.72 -39.93
CA GLU A 27 -17.93 -21.84 -39.86
C GLU A 27 -16.70 -21.42 -39.03
N GLU A 28 -16.54 -22.03 -37.85
CA GLU A 28 -15.41 -21.74 -36.96
C GLU A 28 -14.09 -22.24 -37.59
N SER A 29 -13.06 -21.40 -37.51
CA SER A 29 -11.72 -21.73 -37.97
C SER A 29 -10.76 -22.00 -36.80
N PRO A 30 -9.89 -23.02 -36.88
CA PRO A 30 -8.98 -23.34 -35.80
C PRO A 30 -7.79 -22.37 -35.77
N LEU A 31 -7.57 -21.72 -34.63
CA LEU A 31 -6.34 -21.04 -34.27
C LEU A 31 -5.49 -22.00 -33.44
N ARG A 32 -4.39 -22.49 -34.02
CA ARG A 32 -3.43 -23.37 -33.35
C ARG A 32 -2.25 -22.54 -32.84
N LEU A 33 -1.84 -22.81 -31.60
CA LEU A 33 -0.86 -22.02 -30.88
C LEU A 33 0.22 -22.92 -30.29
N GLU A 34 1.47 -22.56 -30.58
CA GLU A 34 2.66 -23.00 -29.85
C GLU A 34 3.28 -21.82 -29.11
N ILE A 35 3.77 -22.06 -27.90
CA ILE A 35 4.41 -21.04 -27.07
C ILE A 35 5.80 -21.52 -26.74
N ARG A 36 6.81 -20.69 -27.01
CA ARG A 36 8.21 -21.03 -26.86
C ARG A 36 8.95 -20.04 -25.99
N ASP A 37 9.95 -20.52 -25.26
CA ASP A 37 10.96 -19.66 -24.65
C ASP A 37 11.79 -19.02 -25.78
N ALA A 38 11.94 -17.69 -25.76
CA ALA A 38 12.66 -16.97 -26.81
C ALA A 38 14.16 -17.30 -26.85
N GLU A 39 14.75 -17.70 -25.72
CA GLU A 39 16.17 -18.01 -25.60
C GLU A 39 16.46 -19.47 -25.94
N THR A 40 15.71 -20.41 -25.34
CA THR A 40 15.97 -21.86 -25.53
C THR A 40 15.22 -22.46 -26.72
N SER A 41 14.21 -21.75 -27.25
CA SER A 41 13.26 -22.25 -28.26
C SER A 41 12.41 -23.45 -27.83
N GLU A 42 12.51 -23.87 -26.56
CA GLU A 42 11.72 -24.96 -26.00
C GLU A 42 10.25 -24.55 -25.87
N LEU A 43 9.36 -25.54 -26.00
CA LEU A 43 7.94 -25.34 -25.75
C LEU A 43 7.70 -25.14 -24.25
N ILE A 44 6.92 -24.12 -23.88
CA ILE A 44 6.67 -23.76 -22.48
C ILE A 44 5.17 -23.61 -22.18
N PRO A 45 4.72 -24.02 -20.98
CA PRO A 45 3.36 -23.74 -20.53
C PRO A 45 3.12 -22.25 -20.30
N ALA A 46 1.88 -21.80 -20.47
CA ALA A 46 1.51 -20.39 -20.32
C ALA A 46 0.02 -20.18 -20.02
N ARG A 47 -0.31 -18.98 -19.56
CA ARG A 47 -1.67 -18.42 -19.50
C ARG A 47 -1.95 -17.66 -20.80
N VAL A 48 -3.13 -17.90 -21.40
CA VAL A 48 -3.56 -17.30 -22.66
C VAL A 48 -4.93 -16.66 -22.55
N TYR A 49 -5.03 -15.43 -23.08
CA TYR A 49 -6.25 -14.66 -23.23
C TYR A 49 -6.54 -14.50 -24.71
N LEU A 50 -7.72 -14.92 -25.17
CA LEU A 50 -8.17 -14.67 -26.53
C LEU A 50 -9.49 -13.92 -26.47
N THR A 51 -9.51 -12.70 -26.99
CA THR A 51 -10.69 -11.85 -26.99
C THR A 51 -11.00 -11.38 -28.41
N GLY A 52 -12.26 -11.49 -28.84
CA GLY A 52 -12.74 -10.83 -30.03
C GLY A 52 -12.72 -9.31 -29.89
N ASN A 53 -12.82 -8.57 -30.98
CA ASN A 53 -12.84 -7.10 -30.97
C ASN A 53 -14.06 -6.51 -30.21
N ASP A 54 -15.11 -7.31 -30.00
CA ASP A 54 -16.28 -6.99 -29.17
C ASP A 54 -16.08 -7.28 -27.68
N GLY A 55 -14.90 -7.79 -27.28
CA GLY A 55 -14.57 -8.19 -25.92
C GLY A 55 -14.99 -9.62 -25.56
N THR A 56 -15.60 -10.38 -26.48
CA THR A 56 -16.03 -11.76 -26.21
C THR A 56 -14.81 -12.65 -25.96
N PRO A 57 -14.74 -13.37 -24.82
CA PRO A 57 -13.64 -14.28 -24.54
C PRO A 57 -13.79 -15.62 -25.28
N TYR A 58 -12.68 -16.15 -25.77
CA TYR A 58 -12.54 -17.47 -26.39
C TYR A 58 -11.45 -18.25 -25.65
N TYR A 59 -11.57 -19.59 -25.66
CA TYR A 59 -10.75 -20.46 -24.84
C TYR A 59 -10.01 -21.49 -25.68
N PHE A 60 -8.84 -21.91 -25.19
CA PHE A 60 -8.03 -22.93 -25.84
C PHE A 60 -8.32 -24.30 -25.22
N GLU A 61 -8.21 -25.32 -26.06
CA GLU A 61 -8.18 -26.73 -25.66
C GLU A 61 -6.80 -27.32 -26.02
N SER A 62 -6.38 -28.37 -25.32
CA SER A 62 -5.19 -29.11 -25.74
C SER A 62 -5.47 -29.79 -27.08
N SER A 63 -4.52 -29.69 -28.01
CA SER A 63 -4.55 -30.47 -29.25
C SER A 63 -3.61 -31.69 -29.21
N SER A 64 -2.94 -31.90 -28.08
CA SER A 64 -2.06 -33.03 -27.80
C SER A 64 -2.69 -33.98 -26.77
N PRO A 65 -2.62 -35.32 -26.95
CA PRO A 65 -3.05 -36.29 -25.94
C PRO A 65 -2.32 -36.14 -24.59
N ASP A 66 -1.05 -35.73 -24.63
CA ASP A 66 -0.22 -35.52 -23.44
C ASP A 66 -0.34 -34.09 -22.87
N GLY A 67 -1.09 -33.23 -23.57
CA GLY A 67 -1.31 -31.85 -23.18
C GLY A 67 -2.58 -31.63 -22.38
N SER A 68 -2.60 -30.52 -21.65
CA SER A 68 -3.75 -30.08 -20.86
C SER A 68 -4.03 -28.60 -21.07
N ALA A 69 -5.29 -28.23 -20.91
CA ALA A 69 -5.78 -26.86 -20.92
C ALA A 69 -6.82 -26.70 -19.82
N VAL A 70 -6.69 -25.67 -18.99
CA VAL A 70 -7.59 -25.39 -17.87
C VAL A 70 -8.23 -24.03 -18.07
N ARG A 71 -9.55 -24.02 -18.28
CA ARG A 71 -10.34 -22.80 -18.39
C ARG A 71 -10.48 -22.13 -17.03
N TYR A 72 -10.32 -20.82 -17.00
CA TYR A 72 -10.64 -19.99 -15.85
C TYR A 72 -11.59 -18.87 -16.24
N GLU A 73 -12.71 -18.79 -15.52
CA GLU A 73 -13.73 -17.79 -15.77
C GLU A 73 -14.30 -17.32 -14.44
N LYS A 74 -13.78 -16.20 -13.93
CA LYS A 74 -14.25 -15.60 -12.69
C LYS A 74 -14.59 -14.13 -12.89
N GLN A 75 -15.74 -13.76 -12.37
CA GLN A 75 -16.23 -12.39 -12.29
C GLN A 75 -16.62 -12.13 -10.84
N ASN A 76 -16.18 -11.01 -10.27
CA ASN A 76 -16.58 -10.67 -8.92
C ASN A 76 -18.09 -10.37 -8.84
N TRP A 77 -18.73 -10.72 -7.73
CA TRP A 77 -20.17 -10.52 -7.55
C TRP A 77 -20.56 -9.09 -7.17
N ILE A 78 -19.64 -8.32 -6.57
CA ILE A 78 -19.81 -6.91 -6.18
C ILE A 78 -19.44 -5.99 -7.33
N ASN A 79 -18.23 -6.12 -7.87
CA ASN A 79 -17.76 -5.34 -9.01
C ASN A 79 -17.76 -6.20 -10.27
N LYS A 80 -18.75 -6.02 -11.14
CA LYS A 80 -18.91 -6.82 -12.37
C LYS A 80 -17.84 -6.53 -13.43
N ASP A 81 -17.15 -5.41 -13.32
CA ASP A 81 -16.03 -5.08 -14.22
C ASP A 81 -14.74 -5.80 -13.81
N SER A 82 -14.70 -6.38 -12.60
CA SER A 82 -13.60 -7.22 -12.16
C SER A 82 -13.74 -8.63 -12.72
N VAL A 83 -13.16 -8.86 -13.90
CA VAL A 83 -13.20 -10.13 -14.65
C VAL A 83 -11.81 -10.68 -14.91
N GLU A 84 -11.68 -12.01 -14.84
CA GLU A 84 -10.46 -12.73 -15.17
C GLU A 84 -10.80 -14.00 -15.94
N TYR A 85 -10.69 -13.93 -17.26
CA TYR A 85 -11.10 -14.96 -18.22
C TYR A 85 -9.90 -15.39 -19.07
N HIS A 86 -9.41 -16.61 -18.85
CA HIS A 86 -8.26 -17.13 -19.57
C HIS A 86 -8.28 -18.65 -19.66
N THR A 87 -7.31 -19.20 -20.37
CA THR A 87 -6.95 -20.63 -20.31
C THR A 87 -5.49 -20.73 -19.87
N THR A 88 -5.15 -21.62 -18.94
CA THR A 88 -3.74 -22.05 -18.79
C THR A 88 -3.53 -23.30 -19.64
N VAL A 89 -2.45 -23.33 -20.42
CA VAL A 89 -2.13 -24.41 -21.34
C VAL A 89 -0.76 -25.02 -20.98
N SER A 90 -0.65 -26.34 -21.11
CA SER A 90 0.62 -27.05 -20.97
C SER A 90 1.61 -26.65 -22.09
N ALA A 91 2.86 -27.10 -22.04
CA ALA A 91 3.84 -26.85 -23.11
C ALA A 91 3.39 -27.33 -24.51
N HIS A 92 2.43 -28.25 -24.57
CA HIS A 92 2.01 -28.87 -25.82
C HIS A 92 1.16 -27.94 -26.70
N PRO A 93 1.09 -28.19 -28.02
CA PRO A 93 0.24 -27.41 -28.92
C PRO A 93 -1.23 -27.38 -28.49
N CYS A 94 -1.84 -26.19 -28.55
CA CYS A 94 -3.24 -25.97 -28.19
C CYS A 94 -4.02 -25.34 -29.35
N VAL A 95 -5.35 -25.41 -29.29
CA VAL A 95 -6.24 -24.91 -30.34
C VAL A 95 -7.45 -24.20 -29.76
N ALA A 96 -7.83 -23.07 -30.33
CA ALA A 96 -9.13 -22.43 -30.13
C ALA A 96 -9.90 -22.45 -31.45
N LYS A 97 -11.20 -22.79 -31.41
CA LYS A 97 -12.09 -22.68 -32.57
C LYS A 97 -12.85 -21.37 -32.46
N VAL A 98 -12.69 -20.50 -33.45
CA VAL A 98 -13.27 -19.16 -33.41
C VAL A 98 -13.83 -18.76 -34.78
N PRO A 99 -14.90 -17.93 -34.84
CA PRO A 99 -15.39 -17.40 -36.10
C PRO A 99 -14.35 -16.54 -36.84
N PRO A 100 -14.46 -16.35 -38.16
CA PRO A 100 -13.64 -15.37 -38.87
C PRO A 100 -13.82 -13.97 -38.28
N GLY A 101 -12.72 -13.24 -38.08
CA GLY A 101 -12.75 -11.90 -37.52
C GLY A 101 -11.43 -11.46 -36.88
N ALA A 102 -11.49 -10.30 -36.22
CA ALA A 102 -10.37 -9.67 -35.53
C ALA A 102 -10.33 -10.06 -34.06
N TYR A 103 -9.14 -10.45 -33.59
CA TYR A 103 -8.88 -10.92 -32.24
C TYR A 103 -7.64 -10.28 -31.63
N VAL A 104 -7.59 -10.27 -30.31
CA VAL A 104 -6.41 -9.94 -29.52
C VAL A 104 -6.05 -11.18 -28.69
N LEU A 105 -4.84 -11.70 -28.91
CA LEU A 105 -4.24 -12.77 -28.12
C LEU A 105 -3.22 -12.16 -27.15
N THR A 106 -3.34 -12.44 -25.86
CA THR A 106 -2.29 -12.14 -24.87
C THR A 106 -1.77 -13.45 -24.29
N VAL A 107 -0.45 -13.66 -24.33
CA VAL A 107 0.23 -14.85 -23.79
C VAL A 107 1.16 -14.42 -22.66
N GLU A 108 1.07 -15.08 -21.51
CA GLU A 108 1.81 -14.75 -20.28
C GLU A 108 2.30 -16.02 -19.59
N ARG A 109 3.48 -15.99 -18.97
CA ARG A 109 3.99 -17.07 -18.12
C ARG A 109 4.48 -16.49 -16.80
N GLY A 110 3.70 -16.71 -15.73
CA GLY A 110 4.01 -16.20 -14.39
C GLY A 110 4.32 -14.69 -14.38
N LYS A 111 5.37 -14.31 -13.64
CA LYS A 111 5.83 -12.92 -13.51
C LYS A 111 7.18 -12.64 -14.17
N THR A 112 7.91 -13.68 -14.54
CA THR A 112 9.33 -13.61 -14.95
C THR A 112 9.51 -13.48 -16.45
N PHE A 113 8.43 -13.62 -17.22
CA PHE A 113 8.38 -13.44 -18.67
C PHE A 113 7.61 -12.18 -19.04
N ARG A 114 7.99 -11.54 -20.16
CA ARG A 114 7.22 -10.42 -20.70
C ARG A 114 5.94 -10.92 -21.36
N PRO A 115 4.76 -10.39 -20.99
CA PRO A 115 3.54 -10.62 -21.74
C PRO A 115 3.71 -10.30 -23.22
N GLN A 116 3.18 -11.15 -24.10
CA GLN A 116 3.10 -10.88 -25.53
C GLN A 116 1.65 -10.64 -25.93
N LYS A 117 1.40 -9.50 -26.57
CA LYS A 117 0.08 -9.13 -27.09
C LYS A 117 0.13 -9.10 -28.61
N VAL A 118 -0.70 -9.90 -29.26
CA VAL A 118 -0.74 -10.07 -30.71
C VAL A 118 -2.16 -9.79 -31.22
N THR A 119 -2.30 -8.85 -32.15
CA THR A 119 -3.55 -8.65 -32.89
C THR A 119 -3.58 -9.59 -34.10
N LEU A 120 -4.68 -10.32 -34.26
CA LEU A 120 -4.82 -11.39 -35.24
C LEU A 120 -6.09 -11.18 -36.07
N GLU A 121 -5.97 -11.34 -37.39
CA GLU A 121 -7.11 -11.57 -38.27
C GLU A 121 -7.20 -13.07 -38.59
N ILE A 122 -8.38 -13.64 -38.37
CA ILE A 122 -8.69 -15.05 -38.62
C ILE A 122 -9.69 -15.12 -39.78
N GLY A 123 -9.31 -15.84 -40.84
CA GLY A 123 -10.17 -16.10 -41.99
C GLY A 123 -10.93 -17.42 -41.85
N ASN A 124 -11.36 -18.00 -42.98
CA ASN A 124 -12.09 -19.27 -43.04
C ASN A 124 -11.18 -20.52 -43.05
N SER A 125 -9.89 -20.36 -42.75
CA SER A 125 -8.90 -21.45 -42.77
C SER A 125 -8.13 -21.49 -41.47
N ALA A 126 -7.59 -22.67 -41.16
CA ALA A 126 -6.71 -22.86 -40.01
C ALA A 126 -5.57 -21.82 -39.98
N LYS A 127 -5.29 -21.27 -38.81
CA LYS A 127 -4.18 -20.35 -38.58
C LYS A 127 -3.23 -20.95 -37.55
N GLU A 128 -1.98 -21.11 -37.95
CA GLU A 128 -0.89 -21.54 -37.07
C GLU A 128 -0.18 -20.30 -36.53
N LEU A 129 0.11 -20.28 -35.23
CA LEU A 129 0.83 -19.19 -34.59
C LEU A 129 1.86 -19.75 -33.60
N VAL A 130 3.08 -19.22 -33.67
CA VAL A 130 4.12 -19.45 -32.66
C VAL A 130 4.36 -18.14 -31.94
N VAL A 131 4.22 -18.13 -30.62
CA VAL A 131 4.52 -16.97 -29.77
C VAL A 131 5.77 -17.26 -28.95
N GLN A 132 6.72 -16.34 -28.96
CA GLN A 132 7.95 -16.44 -28.16
C GLN A 132 7.85 -15.54 -26.94
N LEU A 133 8.06 -16.08 -25.74
CA LEU A 133 8.11 -15.31 -24.51
C LEU A 133 9.57 -15.09 -24.10
N GLN A 134 9.94 -13.83 -23.89
CA GLN A 134 11.27 -13.46 -23.39
C GLN A 134 11.25 -13.40 -21.85
N ARG A 135 12.08 -14.22 -21.21
CA ARG A 135 12.36 -14.11 -19.77
C ARG A 135 13.13 -12.82 -19.48
N TRP A 136 12.75 -12.11 -18.42
CA TRP A 136 13.42 -10.89 -17.98
C TRP A 136 14.01 -10.96 -16.57
N ALA A 137 13.59 -11.93 -15.76
CA ALA A 137 14.18 -12.27 -14.47
C ALA A 137 14.20 -13.79 -14.26
N ASN A 138 15.21 -14.32 -13.57
CA ASN A 138 15.29 -15.72 -13.17
C ASN A 138 15.60 -15.85 -11.67
N PRO A 139 14.58 -15.80 -10.79
CA PRO A 139 14.78 -15.96 -9.35
C PRO A 139 15.35 -17.34 -8.97
N ALA A 140 14.98 -18.40 -9.70
CA ALA A 140 15.40 -19.76 -9.40
C ALA A 140 16.92 -19.99 -9.58
N GLU A 141 17.55 -19.34 -10.57
CA GLU A 141 19.02 -19.31 -10.73
C GLU A 141 19.74 -18.72 -9.52
N ARG A 142 19.03 -17.93 -8.72
CA ARG A 142 19.53 -17.30 -7.49
C ARG A 142 19.01 -18.00 -6.24
N GLY A 143 18.45 -19.20 -6.37
CA GLY A 143 17.89 -19.97 -5.26
C GLY A 143 16.54 -19.45 -4.75
N TRP A 144 15.84 -18.55 -5.44
CA TRP A 144 14.55 -18.02 -5.00
C TRP A 144 13.39 -18.76 -5.67
N TYR A 145 12.55 -19.41 -4.86
CA TYR A 145 11.44 -20.23 -5.32
C TYR A 145 10.10 -19.70 -4.82
N SER A 146 9.13 -19.61 -5.72
CA SER A 146 7.85 -18.96 -5.47
C SER A 146 6.83 -19.85 -4.75
N GLY A 147 5.82 -19.25 -4.13
CA GLY A 147 4.62 -19.95 -3.73
C GLY A 147 3.39 -19.06 -3.58
N ASP A 148 2.24 -19.73 -3.57
CA ASP A 148 0.90 -19.18 -3.34
C ASP A 148 0.20 -20.04 -2.28
N THR A 149 -0.12 -19.44 -1.13
CA THR A 149 -0.61 -20.11 0.08
C THR A 149 -2.13 -20.19 0.16
N HIS A 150 -2.86 -19.56 -0.77
CA HIS A 150 -4.33 -19.53 -0.79
C HIS A 150 -4.86 -19.83 -2.19
N ILE A 151 -5.20 -21.10 -2.45
CA ILE A 151 -5.81 -21.49 -3.73
C ILE A 151 -7.08 -22.34 -3.52
N HIS A 152 -8.11 -22.05 -4.32
CA HIS A 152 -9.41 -22.71 -4.36
C HIS A 152 -9.61 -23.49 -5.69
N ARG A 153 -8.67 -24.36 -6.02
CA ARG A 153 -8.66 -25.16 -7.26
C ARG A 153 -8.55 -26.65 -6.95
N THR A 154 -9.01 -27.47 -7.89
CA THR A 154 -8.75 -28.90 -7.82
C THR A 154 -7.26 -29.21 -8.04
N ILE A 155 -6.79 -30.31 -7.46
CA ILE A 155 -5.39 -30.75 -7.60
C ILE A 155 -5.06 -31.06 -9.07
N ASP A 156 -6.02 -31.59 -9.83
CA ASP A 156 -5.83 -31.91 -11.24
C ASP A 156 -5.69 -30.68 -12.12
N GLU A 157 -6.48 -29.63 -11.88
CA GLU A 157 -6.26 -28.33 -12.54
C GLU A 157 -4.87 -27.77 -12.21
N LEU A 158 -4.44 -27.90 -10.95
CA LEU A 158 -3.19 -27.33 -10.48
C LEU A 158 -1.95 -27.92 -11.15
N LYS A 159 -1.96 -29.20 -11.56
CA LYS A 159 -0.87 -29.81 -12.33
C LYS A 159 -0.54 -29.02 -13.60
N ASN A 160 -1.53 -28.36 -14.20
CA ASN A 160 -1.34 -27.46 -15.33
C ASN A 160 -1.01 -26.02 -14.88
N VAL A 161 -1.82 -25.48 -13.96
CA VAL A 161 -1.75 -24.07 -13.56
C VAL A 161 -0.38 -23.71 -12.97
N VAL A 162 0.20 -24.56 -12.11
CA VAL A 162 1.49 -24.25 -11.48
C VAL A 162 2.63 -24.11 -12.49
N LEU A 163 2.59 -24.89 -13.57
CA LEU A 163 3.58 -24.82 -14.63
C LEU A 163 3.36 -23.60 -15.54
N ALA A 164 2.11 -23.24 -15.82
CA ALA A 164 1.77 -22.05 -16.61
C ALA A 164 2.11 -20.74 -15.87
N GLU A 165 2.03 -20.75 -14.54
CA GLU A 165 2.30 -19.60 -13.69
C GLU A 165 3.73 -19.56 -13.11
N ASP A 166 4.54 -20.59 -13.38
CA ASP A 166 5.89 -20.75 -12.84
C ASP A 166 5.87 -20.65 -11.29
N LEU A 167 4.97 -21.42 -10.65
CA LEU A 167 4.71 -21.43 -9.20
C LEU A 167 5.26 -22.68 -8.53
N ASN A 168 6.34 -22.53 -7.77
CA ASN A 168 7.08 -23.69 -7.26
C ASN A 168 6.31 -24.46 -6.17
N VAL A 169 5.59 -23.78 -5.30
CA VAL A 169 4.82 -24.41 -4.21
C VAL A 169 3.42 -23.82 -4.14
N VAL A 170 2.39 -24.67 -4.12
CA VAL A 170 1.01 -24.22 -3.91
C VAL A 170 0.26 -25.07 -2.88
N PHE A 171 -0.68 -24.43 -2.20
CA PHE A 171 -1.51 -25.02 -1.15
C PHE A 171 -3.00 -24.89 -1.49
N PRO A 172 -3.59 -25.85 -2.24
CA PRO A 172 -5.04 -25.89 -2.44
C PRO A 172 -5.77 -26.13 -1.12
N LEU A 173 -6.76 -25.31 -0.81
CA LEU A 173 -7.61 -25.45 0.37
C LEU A 173 -8.65 -26.54 0.16
N THR A 174 -8.21 -27.79 0.27
CA THR A 174 -9.04 -28.98 0.04
C THR A 174 -10.14 -29.15 1.07
N SER A 175 -9.91 -28.71 2.31
CA SER A 175 -10.93 -28.65 3.35
C SER A 175 -11.29 -27.20 3.61
N TRP A 176 -12.56 -26.84 3.44
CA TRP A 176 -13.03 -25.47 3.63
C TRP A 176 -14.30 -25.49 4.49
N VAL A 177 -14.18 -24.87 5.66
CA VAL A 177 -15.22 -24.82 6.69
C VAL A 177 -15.69 -23.39 6.86
N THR A 178 -17.00 -23.17 6.77
CA THR A 178 -17.59 -21.85 7.02
C THR A 178 -18.53 -21.76 8.23
N LEU A 179 -18.77 -22.91 8.87
CA LEU A 179 -19.65 -23.06 10.03
C LEU A 179 -18.86 -23.51 11.26
N SER A 180 -19.01 -22.80 12.37
CA SER A 180 -18.23 -23.04 13.59
C SER A 180 -18.37 -24.45 14.19
N ASP A 181 -19.53 -25.10 13.99
CA ASP A 181 -19.90 -26.40 14.57
C ASP A 181 -19.55 -27.59 13.65
N THR A 182 -18.90 -27.32 12.52
CA THR A 182 -18.60 -28.33 11.49
C THR A 182 -17.09 -28.60 11.45
N PRO A 183 -16.64 -29.85 11.65
CA PRO A 183 -15.21 -30.18 11.53
C PRO A 183 -14.77 -30.18 10.06
N PRO A 184 -13.49 -29.96 9.75
CA PRO A 184 -12.97 -30.01 8.38
C PRO A 184 -13.26 -31.29 7.60
N SER A 185 -13.33 -32.43 8.28
CA SER A 185 -13.75 -33.71 7.70
C SER A 185 -15.17 -33.70 7.11
N SER A 186 -15.97 -32.70 7.44
CA SER A 186 -17.34 -32.53 6.97
C SER A 186 -17.61 -31.09 6.52
N GLY A 187 -16.54 -30.35 6.17
CA GLY A 187 -16.63 -28.94 5.79
C GLY A 187 -17.56 -28.71 4.59
N ASP A 188 -18.39 -27.69 4.69
CA ASP A 188 -19.51 -27.41 3.80
C ASP A 188 -19.12 -26.96 2.39
N LYS A 189 -17.87 -26.54 2.21
CA LYS A 189 -17.31 -26.13 0.91
C LYS A 189 -16.06 -26.91 0.50
N SER A 190 -15.76 -28.01 1.19
CA SER A 190 -14.58 -28.83 0.91
C SER A 190 -14.64 -29.42 -0.50
N LEU A 191 -13.47 -29.62 -1.11
CA LEU A 191 -13.39 -30.33 -2.38
C LEU A 191 -13.85 -31.78 -2.19
N SER A 192 -14.57 -32.30 -3.19
CA SER A 192 -15.03 -33.69 -3.19
C SER A 192 -13.95 -34.62 -3.76
N GLY A 193 -13.98 -35.89 -3.33
CA GLY A 193 -13.07 -36.94 -3.80
C GLY A 193 -11.90 -37.22 -2.87
N ASP A 194 -11.09 -38.20 -3.26
CA ASP A 194 -9.93 -38.62 -2.48
C ASP A 194 -8.78 -37.62 -2.65
N ILE A 195 -8.44 -36.93 -1.56
CA ILE A 195 -7.30 -36.02 -1.50
C ILE A 195 -6.02 -36.85 -1.27
N PRO A 196 -4.98 -36.73 -2.10
CA PRO A 196 -3.71 -37.44 -1.92
C PRO A 196 -3.10 -37.20 -0.53
N GLU A 197 -2.41 -38.20 0.00
CA GLU A 197 -1.72 -38.12 1.30
C GLU A 197 -0.29 -37.60 1.20
N GLU A 198 0.31 -37.70 0.02
CA GLU A 198 1.71 -37.36 -0.22
C GLU A 198 1.84 -36.10 -1.07
N LEU A 199 3.04 -35.50 -1.03
CA LEU A 199 3.42 -34.39 -1.89
C LEU A 199 3.22 -34.76 -3.36
N VAL A 200 2.43 -33.95 -4.08
CA VAL A 200 2.23 -34.15 -5.52
C VAL A 200 3.35 -33.43 -6.26
N GLN A 201 4.31 -34.19 -6.78
CA GLN A 201 5.37 -33.68 -7.65
C GLN A 201 4.83 -33.46 -9.06
N VAL A 202 4.93 -32.23 -9.59
CA VAL A 202 4.51 -31.91 -10.96
C VAL A 202 5.71 -31.95 -11.91
N ASP A 203 6.82 -31.33 -11.53
CA ASP A 203 8.15 -31.48 -12.15
C ASP A 203 9.25 -31.34 -11.08
N GLU A 204 10.53 -31.22 -11.43
CA GLU A 204 11.64 -31.11 -10.48
C GLU A 204 11.51 -29.99 -9.42
N THR A 205 10.85 -28.88 -9.75
CA THR A 205 10.77 -27.68 -8.89
C THR A 205 9.34 -27.18 -8.62
N HIS A 206 8.32 -27.84 -9.16
CA HIS A 206 6.91 -27.49 -8.98
C HIS A 206 6.19 -28.61 -8.23
N VAL A 207 5.60 -28.27 -7.09
CA VAL A 207 4.92 -29.22 -6.20
C VAL A 207 3.62 -28.63 -5.65
N ILE A 208 2.71 -29.54 -5.33
CA ILE A 208 1.44 -29.22 -4.67
C ILE A 208 1.41 -30.01 -3.35
N TRP A 209 1.26 -29.32 -2.23
CA TRP A 209 0.87 -30.00 -0.99
C TRP A 209 -0.64 -30.11 -0.94
N PRO A 210 -1.22 -31.32 -1.02
CA PRO A 210 -2.64 -31.48 -1.28
C PRO A 210 -3.51 -31.21 -0.05
N ARG A 211 -3.04 -31.45 1.18
CA ARG A 211 -3.88 -31.38 2.39
C ARG A 211 -3.73 -30.05 3.12
N ASN A 212 -4.71 -29.17 2.91
CA ASN A 212 -4.77 -27.87 3.58
C ASN A 212 -6.21 -27.58 4.03
N THR A 213 -6.34 -26.80 5.10
CA THR A 213 -7.63 -26.45 5.69
C THR A 213 -7.77 -24.95 5.84
N GLU A 214 -8.88 -24.41 5.36
CA GLU A 214 -9.34 -23.06 5.68
C GLU A 214 -10.54 -23.13 6.62
N TYR A 215 -10.38 -22.47 7.77
CA TYR A 215 -11.47 -22.14 8.67
C TYR A 215 -11.90 -20.71 8.40
N GLU A 216 -12.86 -20.49 7.51
CA GLU A 216 -13.38 -19.16 7.13
C GLU A 216 -14.79 -18.97 7.70
N ILE A 217 -14.86 -18.61 8.97
CA ILE A 217 -16.09 -18.73 9.76
C ILE A 217 -16.99 -17.52 9.57
N PHE A 218 -18.17 -17.76 8.99
CA PHE A 218 -19.24 -16.76 8.81
C PHE A 218 -20.41 -16.94 9.76
N GLN A 219 -20.54 -18.13 10.37
CA GLN A 219 -21.58 -18.43 11.35
C GLN A 219 -21.02 -19.12 12.58
N VAL A 220 -21.44 -18.65 13.74
CA VAL A 220 -21.15 -19.27 15.04
C VAL A 220 -22.46 -19.70 15.67
N ASN A 221 -22.57 -20.97 16.09
CA ASN A 221 -23.80 -21.53 16.66
C ASN A 221 -25.05 -21.27 15.80
N ARG A 222 -24.88 -21.38 14.46
CA ARG A 222 -25.92 -21.11 13.44
C ARG A 222 -26.46 -19.67 13.42
N GLN A 223 -25.77 -18.75 14.10
CA GLN A 223 -26.03 -17.32 14.01
C GLN A 223 -24.98 -16.69 13.09
N ARG A 224 -25.40 -15.70 12.28
CA ARG A 224 -24.47 -14.95 11.43
C ARG A 224 -23.53 -14.15 12.32
N HIS A 225 -22.26 -14.55 12.35
CA HIS A 225 -21.21 -13.94 13.14
C HIS A 225 -19.88 -14.23 12.47
N THR A 226 -19.45 -13.34 11.57
CA THR A 226 -18.18 -13.49 10.85
C THR A 226 -17.03 -13.34 11.82
N LEU A 227 -16.18 -14.35 11.93
CA LEU A 227 -14.92 -14.27 12.67
C LEU A 227 -13.79 -13.90 11.73
N GLY A 228 -13.65 -14.64 10.63
CA GLY A 228 -12.59 -14.50 9.63
C GLY A 228 -11.96 -15.83 9.26
N ALA A 229 -10.73 -15.78 8.73
CA ALA A 229 -10.01 -16.94 8.24
C ALA A 229 -8.69 -17.25 8.98
N LEU A 230 -8.45 -18.53 9.26
CA LEU A 230 -7.12 -19.09 9.58
C LEU A 230 -6.88 -20.30 8.67
N PHE A 231 -5.71 -20.34 8.04
CA PHE A 231 -5.30 -21.49 7.23
C PHE A 231 -4.35 -22.37 8.02
N VAL A 232 -4.57 -23.67 7.91
CA VAL A 232 -3.63 -24.69 8.36
C VAL A 232 -3.12 -25.38 7.09
N LEU A 233 -1.87 -25.11 6.74
CA LEU A 233 -1.26 -25.53 5.48
C LEU A 233 -0.16 -26.56 5.73
N GLY A 234 -0.04 -27.54 4.83
CA GLY A 234 1.02 -28.53 4.96
C GLY A 234 0.71 -29.65 5.95
N HIS A 235 -0.51 -29.77 6.47
CA HIS A 235 -0.81 -30.76 7.51
C HIS A 235 -1.03 -32.16 6.94
N GLU A 236 -0.72 -33.17 7.76
CA GLU A 236 -1.04 -34.57 7.51
C GLU A 236 -2.38 -34.95 8.13
N GLY A 237 -3.12 -35.84 7.44
CA GLY A 237 -4.41 -36.31 7.90
C GLY A 237 -5.53 -35.27 7.77
N THR A 238 -6.61 -35.47 8.52
CA THR A 238 -7.78 -34.57 8.50
C THR A 238 -8.03 -34.05 9.89
N LEU A 239 -7.99 -32.72 10.04
CA LEU A 239 -8.32 -32.04 11.29
C LEU A 239 -9.78 -32.31 11.68
N GLN A 240 -10.01 -32.56 12.96
CA GLN A 240 -11.33 -32.91 13.52
C GLN A 240 -11.87 -31.82 14.44
N GLN A 241 -11.03 -30.85 14.80
CA GLN A 241 -11.38 -29.79 15.73
C GLN A 241 -12.21 -28.72 15.03
N THR A 242 -13.27 -28.28 15.71
CA THR A 242 -14.13 -27.14 15.35
C THR A 242 -13.61 -25.86 15.97
N VAL A 243 -14.08 -24.69 15.50
CA VAL A 243 -13.63 -23.37 15.99
C VAL A 243 -14.80 -22.39 16.09
N PRO A 244 -14.78 -21.43 17.03
CA PRO A 244 -13.88 -21.36 18.20
C PRO A 244 -14.23 -22.44 19.25
N PRO A 245 -13.32 -22.82 20.17
CA PRO A 245 -11.97 -22.26 20.40
C PRO A 245 -10.92 -22.68 19.36
N TRP A 246 -9.90 -21.85 19.16
CA TRP A 246 -8.86 -22.01 18.14
C TRP A 246 -7.63 -22.79 18.62
N ARG A 247 -7.26 -22.66 19.90
CA ARG A 247 -6.08 -23.32 20.50
C ARG A 247 -6.08 -24.85 20.29
N PRO A 248 -7.21 -25.58 20.42
CA PRO A 248 -7.22 -27.01 20.14
C PRO A 248 -6.86 -27.37 18.70
N VAL A 249 -7.21 -26.52 17.71
CA VAL A 249 -6.79 -26.70 16.31
C VAL A 249 -5.29 -26.53 16.20
N VAL A 250 -4.74 -25.43 16.75
CA VAL A 250 -3.30 -25.12 16.70
C VAL A 250 -2.48 -26.25 17.33
N GLU A 251 -2.89 -26.71 18.51
CA GLU A 251 -2.22 -27.81 19.23
C GLU A 251 -2.37 -29.16 18.52
N ALA A 252 -3.53 -29.45 17.93
CA ALA A 252 -3.73 -30.69 17.17
C ALA A 252 -2.86 -30.72 15.92
N ALA A 253 -2.86 -29.64 15.13
CA ALA A 253 -2.06 -29.53 13.92
C ALA A 253 -0.56 -29.63 14.23
N ARG A 254 -0.06 -28.91 15.25
CA ARG A 254 1.37 -28.98 15.65
C ARG A 254 1.80 -30.33 16.20
N ARG A 255 0.91 -31.04 16.92
CA ARG A 255 1.22 -32.39 17.42
C ARG A 255 1.35 -33.40 16.29
N ASN A 256 0.58 -33.24 15.23
CA ASN A 256 0.61 -34.16 14.08
C ASN A 256 1.78 -33.83 13.14
N ASP A 257 2.01 -32.56 12.84
CA ASP A 257 3.14 -32.14 12.01
C ASP A 257 3.80 -30.86 12.56
N PRO A 258 5.07 -30.92 13.00
CA PRO A 258 5.80 -29.74 13.46
C PRO A 258 6.17 -28.74 12.35
N ASN A 259 6.02 -29.10 11.07
CA ASN A 259 6.29 -28.22 9.92
C ASN A 259 5.01 -27.59 9.34
N VAL A 260 3.84 -27.81 9.97
CA VAL A 260 2.60 -27.16 9.56
C VAL A 260 2.74 -25.63 9.59
N LEU A 261 2.20 -24.97 8.58
CA LEU A 261 2.11 -23.51 8.55
C LEU A 261 0.72 -23.10 9.03
N PHE A 262 0.68 -22.07 9.86
CA PHE A 262 -0.53 -21.32 10.13
C PHE A 262 -0.45 -20.04 9.32
N ASP A 263 -1.38 -19.81 8.41
CA ASP A 263 -1.37 -18.60 7.58
C ASP A 263 -2.60 -17.74 7.88
N MET A 264 -2.35 -16.46 8.13
CA MET A 264 -3.38 -15.47 8.39
C MET A 264 -3.68 -14.70 7.10
N ASP A 265 -4.88 -14.88 6.54
CA ASP A 265 -5.34 -14.23 5.30
C ASP A 265 -5.24 -12.70 5.35
N LYS A 266 -5.96 -12.04 6.27
CA LYS A 266 -5.87 -10.57 6.39
C LYS A 266 -6.16 -10.09 7.81
N LEU A 267 -5.45 -9.05 8.22
CA LEU A 267 -5.61 -8.40 9.54
C LEU A 267 -6.84 -7.51 9.65
N ASP A 268 -7.69 -7.49 8.63
CA ASP A 268 -9.00 -6.84 8.69
C ASP A 268 -10.07 -7.74 9.31
N TRP A 269 -9.84 -9.05 9.44
CA TRP A 269 -10.88 -9.94 9.97
C TRP A 269 -11.21 -9.65 11.43
N PRO A 270 -12.48 -9.77 11.87
CA PRO A 270 -12.86 -9.43 13.24
C PRO A 270 -11.98 -10.06 14.32
N PHE A 271 -11.74 -11.37 14.24
CA PHE A 271 -10.94 -12.11 15.22
C PHE A 271 -9.41 -12.06 14.98
N ALA A 272 -8.93 -11.36 13.95
CA ALA A 272 -7.55 -11.47 13.50
C ALA A 272 -6.52 -11.15 14.60
N MET A 273 -6.85 -10.24 15.53
CA MET A 273 -5.96 -9.84 16.64
C MET A 273 -5.84 -10.90 17.74
N VAL A 274 -6.68 -11.95 17.74
CA VAL A 274 -6.56 -13.08 18.67
C VAL A 274 -5.48 -14.05 18.19
N LEU A 275 -5.41 -14.29 16.87
CA LEU A 275 -4.61 -15.35 16.28
C LEU A 275 -3.11 -15.28 16.61
N PRO A 276 -2.43 -14.12 16.59
CA PRO A 276 -0.99 -14.05 16.86
C PRO A 276 -0.63 -14.50 18.29
N VAL A 277 -1.55 -14.34 19.25
CA VAL A 277 -1.35 -14.80 20.63
C VAL A 277 -1.46 -16.32 20.73
N LEU A 278 -2.36 -16.92 19.95
CA LEU A 278 -2.60 -18.37 19.97
C LEU A 278 -1.63 -19.15 19.08
N ALA A 279 -1.17 -18.55 17.98
CA ALA A 279 -0.28 -19.13 16.99
C ALA A 279 0.86 -18.14 16.62
N PRO A 280 1.80 -17.87 17.54
CA PRO A 280 2.80 -16.78 17.39
C PRO A 280 3.82 -16.96 16.26
N ASP A 281 3.89 -18.14 15.64
CA ASP A 281 4.80 -18.48 14.52
C ASP A 281 4.06 -18.55 13.17
N SER A 282 2.87 -17.95 13.08
CA SER A 282 2.07 -17.90 11.86
C SER A 282 2.70 -17.01 10.80
N THR A 283 2.51 -17.37 9.53
CA THR A 283 2.71 -16.44 8.42
C THR A 283 1.52 -15.48 8.28
N TYR A 284 1.75 -14.39 7.54
CA TYR A 284 0.72 -13.41 7.25
C TYR A 284 0.69 -13.10 5.76
N GLU A 285 -0.48 -13.16 5.13
CA GLU A 285 -0.61 -12.82 3.72
C GLU A 285 -0.53 -11.31 3.50
N LEU A 286 0.71 -10.82 3.49
CA LEU A 286 1.00 -9.44 3.18
C LEU A 286 0.62 -9.11 1.73
N THR A 287 0.65 -10.11 0.84
CA THR A 287 -0.11 -10.09 -0.42
C THR A 287 -1.35 -10.97 -0.33
N ASN A 288 -2.38 -10.49 0.36
CA ASN A 288 -3.65 -11.20 0.53
C ASN A 288 -4.54 -11.18 -0.71
N ASN A 289 -5.58 -12.01 -0.65
CA ASN A 289 -6.53 -12.25 -1.74
C ASN A 289 -7.44 -11.06 -2.10
N HIS A 290 -7.25 -9.85 -1.54
CA HIS A 290 -7.89 -8.62 -2.01
C HIS A 290 -6.97 -7.78 -2.91
N LEU A 291 -5.69 -8.14 -3.03
CA LEU A 291 -4.74 -7.47 -3.93
C LEU A 291 -4.80 -8.10 -5.32
N TRP A 292 -5.47 -7.43 -6.26
CA TRP A 292 -5.77 -8.00 -7.57
C TRP A 292 -5.01 -7.37 -8.71
N ARG A 293 -5.02 -8.08 -9.84
CA ARG A 293 -4.65 -7.51 -11.14
C ARG A 293 -5.85 -6.85 -11.84
N THR A 294 -7.08 -7.24 -11.49
CA THR A 294 -8.36 -6.79 -12.04
C THR A 294 -9.02 -5.75 -11.16
N GLU A 295 -10.04 -5.04 -11.66
CA GLU A 295 -10.72 -3.95 -10.95
C GLU A 295 -11.00 -4.27 -9.47
N PHE A 296 -10.63 -3.36 -8.58
CA PHE A 296 -10.75 -3.60 -7.14
C PHE A 296 -12.24 -3.63 -6.71
N ALA A 297 -12.68 -4.70 -6.04
CA ALA A 297 -14.09 -4.84 -5.64
C ALA A 297 -14.36 -4.61 -4.15
N PHE A 298 -13.46 -5.04 -3.27
CA PHE A 298 -13.73 -5.06 -1.83
C PHE A 298 -13.32 -3.76 -1.15
N ARG A 299 -14.24 -2.78 -1.20
CA ARG A 299 -13.93 -1.43 -0.73
C ARG A 299 -14.13 -1.23 0.77
N ASN A 300 -14.94 -2.04 1.45
CA ASN A 300 -15.25 -1.87 2.87
C ASN A 300 -14.27 -2.64 3.76
N TRP A 301 -13.98 -2.09 4.94
CA TRP A 301 -13.14 -2.69 5.98
C TRP A 301 -14.00 -3.06 7.19
N ASN A 302 -13.65 -4.11 7.91
CA ASN A 302 -14.38 -4.47 9.13
C ASN A 302 -14.05 -3.52 10.28
N THR A 303 -12.83 -2.97 10.29
CA THR A 303 -12.40 -1.98 11.27
C THR A 303 -11.90 -0.72 10.60
N ARG A 304 -12.16 0.42 11.23
CA ARG A 304 -11.62 1.68 10.72
C ARG A 304 -10.10 1.66 10.82
N ALA A 305 -9.45 2.24 9.81
CA ALA A 305 -8.02 2.49 9.83
C ALA A 305 -7.66 3.33 11.07
N PRO A 306 -6.71 2.90 11.92
CA PRO A 306 -6.31 3.71 13.07
C PRO A 306 -5.67 5.04 12.66
N ALA A 307 -5.71 6.01 13.56
CA ALA A 307 -5.26 7.37 13.27
C ALA A 307 -3.74 7.47 12.99
N TYR A 308 -2.96 6.50 13.47
CA TYR A 308 -1.50 6.48 13.41
C TYR A 308 -0.92 5.82 12.16
N ILE A 309 -1.73 5.13 11.36
CA ILE A 309 -1.28 4.64 10.05
C ILE A 309 -1.37 5.79 9.05
N GLN A 310 -0.48 5.80 8.04
CA GLN A 310 -0.60 6.76 6.94
C GLN A 310 -2.02 6.68 6.34
N PRO A 311 -2.56 7.76 5.73
CA PRO A 311 -3.89 7.72 5.13
C PRO A 311 -4.07 6.42 4.36
N PRO A 312 -5.06 5.63 4.76
CA PRO A 312 -6.42 6.12 4.95
C PRO A 312 -6.95 6.15 6.40
N PHE A 313 -6.15 6.61 7.36
CA PHE A 313 -6.55 6.84 8.75
C PHE A 313 -8.00 7.34 8.91
N GLY A 314 -8.74 6.74 9.83
CA GLY A 314 -10.15 7.02 10.12
C GLY A 314 -11.16 6.45 9.10
N ALA A 315 -10.73 6.06 7.90
CA ALA A 315 -11.63 5.52 6.90
C ALA A 315 -12.10 4.10 7.27
N GLY A 316 -13.33 3.75 6.88
CA GLY A 316 -13.84 2.37 6.90
C GLY A 316 -13.95 1.76 5.50
N GLN A 317 -13.44 2.47 4.49
CA GLN A 317 -13.46 2.03 3.10
C GLN A 317 -12.34 2.69 2.28
N GLY A 318 -11.98 2.09 1.15
CA GLY A 318 -11.00 2.67 0.21
C GLY A 318 -10.83 1.87 -1.07
N GLY A 319 -9.89 2.31 -1.92
CA GLY A 319 -9.45 1.58 -3.11
C GLY A 319 -8.26 0.65 -2.82
N GLU A 320 -7.70 0.07 -3.89
CA GLU A 320 -6.57 -0.87 -3.84
C GLU A 320 -5.39 -0.32 -3.02
N ARG A 321 -5.00 0.95 -3.27
CA ARG A 321 -3.87 1.56 -2.56
C ARG A 321 -4.15 1.76 -1.07
N GLN A 322 -5.35 2.22 -0.71
CA GLN A 322 -5.74 2.41 0.68
C GLN A 322 -5.77 1.09 1.44
N TRP A 323 -6.28 0.02 0.81
CA TRP A 323 -6.24 -1.34 1.37
C TRP A 323 -4.82 -1.84 1.60
N LEU A 324 -3.91 -1.62 0.63
CA LEU A 324 -2.50 -1.96 0.77
C LEU A 324 -1.85 -1.20 1.94
N ASP A 325 -2.03 0.12 2.00
CA ASP A 325 -1.44 0.94 3.08
C ASP A 325 -1.99 0.54 4.47
N TYR A 326 -3.28 0.22 4.56
CA TYR A 326 -3.93 -0.29 5.78
C TYR A 326 -3.33 -1.63 6.23
N THR A 327 -3.26 -2.62 5.33
CA THR A 327 -2.75 -3.96 5.66
C THR A 327 -1.26 -3.96 5.99
N LEU A 328 -0.45 -3.12 5.33
CA LEU A 328 0.97 -2.92 5.68
C LEU A 328 1.13 -2.25 7.05
N GLY A 329 0.27 -1.27 7.39
CA GLY A 329 0.28 -0.61 8.69
C GLY A 329 -0.12 -1.55 9.84
N MET A 330 -1.14 -2.39 9.62
CA MET A 330 -1.57 -3.42 10.57
C MET A 330 -0.48 -4.48 10.79
N TYR A 331 0.19 -4.89 9.72
CA TYR A 331 1.35 -5.79 9.83
C TYR A 331 2.44 -5.20 10.73
N GLY A 332 2.82 -3.94 10.50
CA GLY A 332 3.81 -3.27 11.34
C GLY A 332 3.37 -3.11 12.81
N THR A 333 2.08 -2.87 13.05
CA THR A 333 1.50 -2.77 14.40
C THR A 333 1.70 -4.08 15.19
N LEU A 334 1.46 -5.23 14.55
CA LEU A 334 1.66 -6.53 15.20
C LEU A 334 3.14 -6.87 15.40
N LEU A 335 4.01 -6.57 14.42
CA LEU A 335 5.46 -6.76 14.61
C LEU A 335 6.00 -5.91 15.77
N ASN A 336 5.45 -4.71 15.97
CA ASN A 336 5.81 -3.85 17.10
C ASN A 336 5.38 -4.44 18.47
N CYS A 337 4.45 -5.40 18.49
CA CYS A 337 4.07 -6.14 19.70
C CYS A 337 5.01 -7.34 19.99
N GLY A 338 6.07 -7.53 19.20
CA GLY A 338 7.04 -8.61 19.34
C GLY A 338 6.67 -9.90 18.60
N PHE A 339 5.56 -9.93 17.86
CA PHE A 339 5.22 -11.08 17.02
C PHE A 339 6.19 -11.23 15.85
N ARG A 340 6.51 -12.47 15.49
CA ARG A 340 7.32 -12.79 14.31
C ARG A 340 6.43 -13.38 13.24
N LEU A 341 6.03 -12.56 12.29
CA LEU A 341 5.06 -12.92 11.25
C LEU A 341 5.73 -12.89 9.87
N PRO A 342 6.34 -13.99 9.39
CA PRO A 342 6.89 -14.02 8.04
C PRO A 342 5.81 -13.71 6.99
N PRO A 343 6.08 -12.85 6.00
CA PRO A 343 5.08 -12.55 4.98
C PRO A 343 4.92 -13.72 4.01
N SER A 344 3.67 -14.10 3.77
CA SER A 344 3.19 -15.06 2.77
C SER A 344 2.31 -14.34 1.75
N ALA A 345 1.71 -15.11 0.84
CA ALA A 345 1.01 -14.59 -0.31
C ALA A 345 -0.08 -15.54 -0.78
N GLY A 346 -1.32 -15.08 -0.81
CA GLY A 346 -2.46 -15.87 -1.22
C GLY A 346 -3.37 -15.15 -2.22
N THR A 347 -3.73 -15.82 -3.30
CA THR A 347 -4.60 -15.20 -4.34
C THR A 347 -6.08 -15.51 -4.17
N ALA A 348 -6.43 -16.58 -3.47
CA ALA A 348 -7.74 -17.23 -3.55
C ALA A 348 -8.17 -17.50 -5.01
N ASN A 349 -7.22 -17.82 -5.89
CA ASN A 349 -7.53 -18.23 -7.27
C ASN A 349 -8.47 -19.43 -7.25
N GLY A 350 -9.56 -19.37 -8.02
CA GLY A 350 -10.66 -20.34 -7.94
C GLY A 350 -11.97 -19.71 -7.47
N VAL A 351 -11.91 -18.67 -6.62
CA VAL A 351 -13.09 -17.92 -6.16
C VAL A 351 -13.05 -16.44 -6.51
N HIS A 352 -11.88 -15.85 -6.74
CA HIS A 352 -11.71 -14.43 -7.11
C HIS A 352 -11.22 -14.23 -8.54
N PRO A 353 -11.55 -13.11 -9.20
CA PRO A 353 -11.09 -12.80 -10.55
C PRO A 353 -9.61 -12.38 -10.56
N VAL A 354 -8.71 -13.29 -10.21
CA VAL A 354 -7.27 -13.04 -10.15
C VAL A 354 -6.54 -14.29 -10.62
N PRO A 355 -5.46 -14.18 -11.40
CA PRO A 355 -4.67 -15.36 -11.76
C PRO A 355 -3.89 -15.93 -10.56
N ALA A 356 -3.65 -17.24 -10.58
CA ALA A 356 -2.85 -17.89 -9.54
C ALA A 356 -1.44 -17.29 -9.48
N GLY A 357 -0.93 -17.06 -8.26
CA GLY A 357 0.36 -16.44 -8.05
C GLY A 357 0.46 -14.99 -8.50
N PHE A 358 -0.65 -14.27 -8.69
CA PHE A 358 -0.60 -12.83 -8.92
C PHE A 358 0.00 -12.09 -7.71
N GLY A 359 -0.41 -12.39 -6.49
CA GLY A 359 0.42 -12.20 -5.31
C GLY A 359 1.24 -13.48 -5.11
N ARG A 360 2.54 -13.38 -4.89
CA ARG A 360 3.37 -14.56 -4.56
C ARG A 360 4.49 -14.21 -3.59
N VAL A 361 4.88 -15.19 -2.79
CA VAL A 361 6.05 -15.14 -1.93
C VAL A 361 7.19 -15.87 -2.62
N TYR A 362 8.41 -15.34 -2.56
CA TYR A 362 9.62 -16.06 -2.94
C TYR A 362 10.42 -16.39 -1.69
N VAL A 363 10.94 -17.62 -1.61
CA VAL A 363 11.74 -18.11 -0.49
C VAL A 363 13.14 -18.48 -0.97
N HIS A 364 14.17 -18.04 -0.26
CA HIS A 364 15.56 -18.28 -0.62
C HIS A 364 16.09 -19.63 -0.10
N LEU A 365 16.51 -20.47 -1.04
CA LEU A 365 17.06 -21.82 -0.88
C LEU A 365 18.38 -21.92 -1.69
N PRO A 366 19.51 -21.48 -1.11
CA PRO A 366 20.79 -21.43 -1.84
C PRO A 366 21.31 -22.81 -2.28
N GLU A 367 20.89 -23.88 -1.61
CA GLU A 367 21.26 -25.27 -1.91
C GLU A 367 20.32 -25.95 -2.92
N GLY A 368 19.42 -25.19 -3.54
CA GLY A 368 18.42 -25.69 -4.50
C GLY A 368 17.08 -26.05 -3.87
N PHE A 369 16.13 -26.40 -4.74
CA PHE A 369 14.74 -26.61 -4.36
C PHE A 369 14.52 -27.90 -3.57
N SER A 370 13.76 -27.80 -2.48
CA SER A 370 13.00 -28.92 -1.93
C SER A 370 11.80 -28.34 -1.17
N TYR A 371 10.66 -29.04 -1.20
CA TYR A 371 9.46 -28.59 -0.49
C TYR A 371 9.72 -28.34 1.01
N LYS A 372 10.39 -29.27 1.69
CA LYS A 372 10.64 -29.19 3.14
C LYS A 372 11.55 -28.00 3.51
N THR A 373 12.54 -27.71 2.67
CA THR A 373 13.43 -26.57 2.88
C THR A 373 12.73 -25.25 2.53
N TRP A 374 11.83 -25.26 1.56
CA TRP A 374 10.94 -24.14 1.23
C TRP A 374 10.06 -23.74 2.42
N VAL A 375 9.32 -24.69 3.01
CA VAL A 375 8.45 -24.45 4.19
C VAL A 375 9.26 -23.86 5.35
N LYS A 376 10.41 -24.46 5.68
CA LYS A 376 11.30 -23.95 6.73
C LYS A 376 11.89 -22.58 6.41
N GLY A 377 12.18 -22.32 5.14
CA GLY A 377 12.66 -21.02 4.68
C GLY A 377 11.61 -19.93 4.89
N LEU A 378 10.35 -20.22 4.57
CA LEU A 378 9.23 -19.32 4.80
C LEU A 378 9.00 -19.07 6.30
N GLN A 379 8.98 -20.11 7.14
CA GLN A 379 8.86 -19.97 8.61
C GLN A 379 9.97 -19.09 9.20
N LYS A 380 11.18 -19.16 8.63
CA LYS A 380 12.32 -18.31 9.03
C LYS A 380 12.26 -16.90 8.47
N GLY A 381 11.29 -16.58 7.61
CA GLY A 381 11.22 -15.29 6.94
C GLY A 381 12.32 -15.05 5.90
N ARG A 382 12.98 -16.09 5.37
CA ARG A 382 13.93 -15.94 4.25
C ARG A 382 13.19 -15.70 2.94
N SER A 383 12.39 -14.63 2.90
CA SER A 383 11.40 -14.40 1.89
C SER A 383 11.19 -12.93 1.54
N PHE A 384 10.58 -12.71 0.38
CA PHE A 384 9.91 -11.46 0.05
C PHE A 384 8.59 -11.78 -0.67
N VAL A 385 7.61 -10.89 -0.55
CA VAL A 385 6.34 -10.96 -1.28
C VAL A 385 6.32 -9.95 -2.40
N THR A 386 5.60 -10.25 -3.49
CA THR A 386 5.49 -9.35 -4.63
C THR A 386 4.24 -9.55 -5.47
N THR A 387 3.78 -8.45 -6.07
CA THR A 387 2.80 -8.44 -7.17
C THR A 387 3.43 -8.11 -8.53
N GLY A 388 4.74 -7.85 -8.59
CA GLY A 388 5.47 -7.56 -9.84
C GLY A 388 6.99 -7.56 -9.68
N PRO A 389 7.59 -6.57 -8.98
CA PRO A 389 9.05 -6.44 -8.86
C PRO A 389 9.72 -7.63 -8.15
N MET A 390 10.94 -7.99 -8.55
CA MET A 390 11.77 -9.01 -7.92
C MET A 390 12.82 -8.35 -7.02
N LEU A 391 12.69 -8.52 -5.70
CA LEU A 391 13.51 -7.84 -4.70
C LEU A 391 14.49 -8.80 -4.04
N TYR A 392 15.78 -8.61 -4.28
CA TYR A 392 16.86 -9.36 -3.64
C TYR A 392 17.58 -8.42 -2.69
N ALA A 393 17.58 -8.73 -1.39
CA ALA A 393 18.18 -7.86 -0.39
C ALA A 393 18.84 -8.67 0.72
N THR A 394 19.96 -8.17 1.22
CA THR A 394 20.64 -8.69 2.41
C THR A 394 20.97 -7.54 3.34
N ALA A 395 21.03 -7.81 4.64
CA ALA A 395 21.54 -6.89 5.65
C ALA A 395 22.74 -7.55 6.31
N ASP A 396 23.92 -6.93 6.24
CA ASP A 396 25.19 -7.50 6.71
C ASP A 396 25.40 -8.94 6.18
N SER A 397 25.10 -9.15 4.89
CA SER A 397 25.12 -10.46 4.20
C SER A 397 24.13 -11.51 4.70
N HIS A 398 23.17 -11.16 5.56
CA HIS A 398 22.10 -12.04 6.01
C HIS A 398 20.79 -11.80 5.25
N ASP A 399 20.11 -12.88 4.90
CA ASP A 399 18.76 -12.85 4.32
C ASP A 399 17.74 -12.20 5.28
N PRO A 400 16.60 -11.72 4.75
CA PRO A 400 15.43 -11.39 5.56
C PRO A 400 15.08 -12.49 6.57
N GLY A 401 14.49 -12.09 7.71
CA GLY A 401 14.16 -12.99 8.82
C GLY A 401 15.30 -13.24 9.80
N TYR A 402 16.53 -12.78 9.52
CA TYR A 402 17.65 -12.84 10.45
C TYR A 402 17.47 -11.88 11.64
N GLU A 403 18.03 -12.26 12.79
CA GLU A 403 18.02 -11.47 14.02
C GLU A 403 19.42 -11.04 14.42
N PHE A 404 19.64 -9.73 14.49
CA PHE A 404 20.84 -9.12 15.02
C PHE A 404 20.73 -8.96 16.53
N ASN A 405 21.58 -9.67 17.28
CA ASN A 405 21.68 -9.53 18.73
C ASN A 405 22.87 -8.61 19.06
N LEU A 406 22.60 -7.44 19.64
CA LEU A 406 23.57 -6.39 19.92
C LEU A 406 23.55 -6.03 21.41
N VAL A 407 24.69 -5.57 21.94
CA VAL A 407 24.73 -4.87 23.23
C VAL A 407 24.64 -3.36 23.00
N ALA A 408 24.10 -2.56 23.93
CA ALA A 408 23.85 -1.13 23.71
C ALA A 408 25.10 -0.35 23.27
N ALA A 409 26.28 -0.67 23.83
CA ALA A 409 27.55 -0.05 23.44
C ALA A 409 27.91 -0.32 21.97
N GLU A 410 27.54 -1.48 21.43
CA GLU A 410 27.71 -1.82 20.02
C GLU A 410 26.61 -1.21 19.16
N ALA A 411 25.35 -1.19 19.62
CA ALA A 411 24.22 -0.64 18.88
C ALA A 411 24.45 0.83 18.49
N VAL A 412 24.92 1.67 19.42
CA VAL A 412 25.21 3.10 19.19
C VAL A 412 26.26 3.33 18.09
N LEU A 413 27.12 2.35 17.80
CA LEU A 413 28.20 2.46 16.81
C LEU A 413 27.96 1.59 15.56
N LYS A 414 27.02 0.64 15.59
CA LYS A 414 26.83 -0.34 14.54
C LYS A 414 25.94 0.21 13.44
N LYS A 415 26.52 0.27 12.25
CA LYS A 415 25.79 0.40 10.99
C LYS A 415 25.57 -0.98 10.40
N ILE A 416 24.32 -1.33 10.12
CA ILE A 416 23.99 -2.58 9.42
C ILE A 416 23.90 -2.25 7.92
N PRO A 417 24.87 -2.64 7.09
CA PRO A 417 24.83 -2.34 5.67
C PRO A 417 23.76 -3.20 4.99
N ILE A 418 22.82 -2.55 4.31
CA ILE A 418 21.87 -3.20 3.40
C ILE A 418 22.43 -3.11 1.98
N GLU A 419 22.46 -4.25 1.31
CA GLU A 419 22.69 -4.36 -0.12
C GLU A 419 21.42 -4.89 -0.78
N LEU A 420 20.90 -4.17 -1.76
CA LEU A 420 19.71 -4.59 -2.50
C LEU A 420 19.90 -4.46 -4.01
N GLU A 421 19.31 -5.42 -4.72
CA GLU A 421 19.04 -5.36 -6.15
C GLU A 421 17.55 -5.61 -6.37
N ILE A 422 16.93 -4.77 -7.19
CA ILE A 422 15.55 -4.94 -7.60
C ILE A 422 15.43 -4.91 -9.12
N LEU A 423 14.71 -5.89 -9.66
CA LEU A 423 14.37 -5.99 -11.07
C LEU A 423 12.86 -5.79 -11.24
N SER A 424 12.46 -5.03 -12.25
CA SER A 424 11.05 -4.72 -12.48
C SER A 424 10.73 -4.65 -13.96
N GLU A 425 9.49 -4.97 -14.33
CA GLU A 425 9.04 -4.93 -15.73
C GLU A 425 8.91 -3.49 -16.22
N GLN A 426 8.43 -2.59 -15.37
CA GLN A 426 8.29 -1.15 -15.59
C GLN A 426 9.23 -0.38 -14.63
N PRO A 427 9.49 0.92 -14.87
CA PRO A 427 10.26 1.72 -13.94
C PRO A 427 9.63 1.73 -12.54
N LEU A 428 10.44 1.52 -11.50
CA LEU A 428 10.01 1.68 -10.11
C LEU A 428 9.81 3.16 -9.80
N SER A 429 8.75 3.48 -9.05
CA SER A 429 8.46 4.84 -8.60
C SER A 429 9.37 5.24 -7.44
N TYR A 430 9.41 4.43 -6.38
CA TYR A 430 10.25 4.62 -5.20
C TYR A 430 10.36 3.34 -4.37
N GLY A 431 11.33 3.30 -3.47
CA GLY A 431 11.39 2.34 -2.38
C GLY A 431 11.43 3.02 -1.02
N GLU A 432 11.15 2.26 0.03
CA GLU A 432 11.21 2.71 1.41
C GLU A 432 11.93 1.66 2.25
N ILE A 433 12.79 2.12 3.15
CA ILE A 433 13.20 1.35 4.32
C ILE A 433 12.18 1.67 5.40
N VAL A 434 11.52 0.64 5.91
CA VAL A 434 10.55 0.73 7.00
C VAL A 434 11.23 0.29 8.27
N ILE A 435 11.18 1.11 9.33
CA ILE A 435 11.69 0.78 10.67
C ILE A 435 10.51 0.85 11.64
N ASN A 436 10.25 -0.24 12.38
CA ASN A 436 9.16 -0.33 13.37
C ASN A 436 7.81 0.19 12.84
N GLY A 437 7.47 -0.17 11.61
CA GLY A 437 6.20 0.16 10.94
C GLY A 437 6.13 1.54 10.30
N ARG A 438 7.19 2.34 10.36
CA ARG A 438 7.24 3.68 9.76
C ARG A 438 8.23 3.74 8.59
N PRO A 439 7.85 4.30 7.43
CA PRO A 439 8.81 4.65 6.39
C PRO A 439 9.83 5.64 6.94
N ASP A 440 11.08 5.21 7.03
CA ASP A 440 12.17 5.99 7.59
C ASP A 440 12.97 6.61 6.44
N HIS A 441 13.57 5.78 5.57
CA HIS A 441 14.34 6.25 4.42
C HIS A 441 13.65 6.05 3.07
N LEU A 442 13.79 7.03 2.17
CA LEU A 442 13.35 6.95 0.78
C LEU A 442 14.49 6.46 -0.10
N LEU A 443 14.24 5.38 -0.82
CA LEU A 443 15.14 4.82 -1.81
C LEU A 443 14.72 5.30 -3.20
N ARG A 444 15.65 5.92 -3.93
CA ARG A 444 15.42 6.38 -5.31
C ARG A 444 15.97 5.36 -6.31
N PRO A 445 15.10 4.63 -7.03
CA PRO A 445 15.54 3.63 -8.00
C PRO A 445 16.32 4.28 -9.16
N GLN A 446 17.41 3.67 -9.59
CA GLN A 446 18.15 4.14 -10.78
C GLN A 446 17.41 3.78 -12.08
N ASN A 447 16.59 2.73 -12.08
CA ASN A 447 15.83 2.27 -13.24
C ASN A 447 16.70 2.10 -14.50
N GLN A 448 17.86 1.45 -14.35
CA GLN A 448 18.74 1.15 -15.48
C GLN A 448 18.13 0.03 -16.33
N LYS A 449 18.02 0.23 -17.65
CA LYS A 449 17.51 -0.81 -18.56
C LYS A 449 18.48 -1.98 -18.65
N THR A 450 17.98 -3.21 -18.52
CA THR A 450 18.73 -4.45 -18.78
C THR A 450 18.70 -4.83 -20.26
N GLU A 451 19.55 -5.76 -20.67
CA GLU A 451 19.56 -6.31 -22.04
C GLU A 451 18.22 -6.96 -22.42
N THR A 452 17.57 -7.60 -21.46
CA THR A 452 16.23 -8.19 -21.64
C THR A 452 15.11 -7.14 -21.65
N GLY A 453 15.42 -5.86 -21.44
CA GLY A 453 14.50 -4.71 -21.46
C GLY A 453 13.83 -4.38 -20.11
N ALA A 454 14.24 -5.01 -19.01
CA ALA A 454 13.68 -4.77 -17.67
C ALA A 454 14.38 -3.58 -17.04
N TYR A 455 13.92 -3.14 -15.88
CA TYR A 455 14.53 -2.07 -15.12
C TYR A 455 15.25 -2.66 -13.90
N ARG A 456 16.50 -2.27 -13.70
CA ARG A 456 17.34 -2.68 -12.57
C ARG A 456 17.69 -1.45 -11.71
N SER A 457 17.62 -1.64 -10.40
CA SER A 457 18.19 -0.70 -9.44
C SER A 457 19.03 -1.46 -8.43
N GLN A 458 20.19 -0.91 -8.09
CA GLN A 458 21.13 -1.47 -7.11
C GLN A 458 21.42 -0.39 -6.08
N ILE A 459 21.11 -0.64 -4.82
CA ILE A 459 21.20 0.37 -3.77
C ILE A 459 21.95 -0.21 -2.58
N ARG A 460 22.78 0.63 -1.96
CA ARG A 460 23.40 0.38 -0.67
C ARG A 460 22.97 1.45 0.31
N HIS A 461 22.68 1.04 1.53
CA HIS A 461 22.27 1.94 2.60
C HIS A 461 22.68 1.37 3.95
N ASP A 462 23.03 2.21 4.91
CA ASP A 462 23.38 1.78 6.26
C ASP A 462 22.21 2.03 7.21
N ILE A 463 21.76 1.01 7.92
CA ILE A 463 20.78 1.18 9.00
C ILE A 463 21.49 1.53 10.29
N GLU A 464 21.00 2.58 10.95
CA GLU A 464 21.42 2.96 12.30
C GLU A 464 20.48 2.31 13.32
N VAL A 465 21.04 1.57 14.27
CA VAL A 465 20.28 0.90 15.33
C VAL A 465 20.38 1.70 16.61
N THR A 466 19.24 2.11 17.16
CA THR A 466 19.18 2.83 18.45
C THR A 466 18.46 2.06 19.54
N HIS A 467 17.63 1.08 19.20
CA HIS A 467 16.84 0.27 20.13
C HIS A 467 16.40 -1.05 19.45
N SER A 468 15.88 -1.99 20.24
CA SER A 468 15.26 -3.21 19.72
C SER A 468 14.10 -2.88 18.78
N GLY A 469 13.98 -3.64 17.70
CA GLY A 469 13.01 -3.37 16.66
C GLY A 469 13.17 -4.30 15.47
N TRP A 470 12.65 -3.84 14.34
CA TRP A 470 12.77 -4.51 13.07
C TRP A 470 12.83 -3.48 11.94
N PHE A 471 13.39 -3.91 10.81
CA PHE A 471 13.35 -3.13 9.59
C PHE A 471 13.04 -4.02 8.38
N ALA A 472 12.44 -3.45 7.35
CA ALA A 472 12.12 -4.12 6.10
C ALA A 472 12.29 -3.16 4.92
N VAL A 473 12.38 -3.71 3.71
CA VAL A 473 12.48 -2.92 2.47
C VAL A 473 11.27 -3.18 1.61
N ARG A 474 10.67 -2.11 1.07
CA ARG A 474 9.56 -2.20 0.12
C ARG A 474 9.75 -1.27 -1.08
N PHE A 475 9.18 -1.65 -2.22
CA PHE A 475 9.22 -0.88 -3.45
C PHE A 475 7.86 -0.85 -4.13
N PHE A 476 7.58 0.24 -4.85
CA PHE A 476 6.34 0.44 -5.59
C PHE A 476 6.63 0.72 -7.08
N GLU A 477 5.85 0.08 -7.95
CA GLU A 477 5.83 0.25 -9.40
C GLU A 477 4.45 0.78 -9.80
N GLU A 478 4.39 2.00 -10.34
CA GLU A 478 3.17 2.53 -10.97
C GLU A 478 3.02 1.96 -12.39
N ARG A 479 1.80 1.51 -12.73
CA ARG A 479 1.46 0.99 -14.05
C ARG A 479 0.68 2.04 -14.87
N PRO A 480 0.77 2.01 -16.21
CA PRO A 480 0.05 2.96 -17.08
C PRO A 480 -1.48 2.92 -16.93
N ASP A 481 -2.04 1.82 -16.42
CA ASP A 481 -3.48 1.66 -16.13
C ASP A 481 -3.88 2.28 -14.77
N GLY A 482 -2.97 2.99 -14.10
CA GLY A 482 -3.20 3.63 -12.80
C GLY A 482 -3.07 2.69 -11.61
N ARG A 483 -2.74 1.41 -11.84
CA ARG A 483 -2.56 0.43 -10.76
C ARG A 483 -1.15 0.43 -10.20
N ILE A 484 -1.00 -0.20 -9.05
CA ILE A 484 0.29 -0.32 -8.37
C ILE A 484 0.68 -1.79 -8.25
N ARG A 485 1.96 -2.06 -8.49
CA ARG A 485 2.63 -3.30 -8.05
C ARG A 485 3.61 -2.95 -6.93
N PHE A 486 3.90 -3.92 -6.08
CA PHE A 486 4.84 -3.72 -5.00
C PHE A 486 5.64 -4.99 -4.72
N ALA A 487 6.75 -4.81 -4.02
CA ALA A 487 7.49 -5.88 -3.37
C ALA A 487 7.82 -5.47 -1.93
N HIS A 488 7.89 -6.43 -1.01
CA HIS A 488 8.20 -6.22 0.40
C HIS A 488 8.99 -7.41 0.95
N THR A 489 10.15 -7.16 1.56
CA THR A 489 10.94 -8.23 2.22
C THR A 489 10.24 -8.73 3.48
N ALA A 490 10.53 -9.92 3.97
CA ALA A 490 10.34 -10.17 5.39
C ALA A 490 11.18 -9.16 6.22
N PRO A 491 10.80 -8.91 7.48
CA PRO A 491 11.60 -8.07 8.36
C PRO A 491 12.92 -8.75 8.75
N TRP A 492 13.97 -7.95 8.88
CA TRP A 492 15.10 -8.26 9.75
C TRP A 492 14.78 -7.77 11.16
N TYR A 493 15.22 -8.50 12.17
CA TYR A 493 14.98 -8.16 13.58
C TYR A 493 16.28 -7.70 14.23
N VAL A 494 16.15 -6.79 15.18
CA VAL A 494 17.27 -6.30 15.99
C VAL A 494 16.87 -6.34 17.44
N THR A 495 17.68 -7.01 18.25
CA THR A 495 17.51 -7.12 19.70
C THR A 495 18.72 -6.46 20.37
N VAL A 496 18.48 -5.39 21.13
CA VAL A 496 19.50 -4.64 21.86
C VAL A 496 19.36 -4.95 23.36
N ASP A 497 20.44 -5.42 23.98
CA ASP A 497 20.48 -5.81 25.41
C ASP A 497 19.41 -6.83 25.85
N GLY A 498 18.84 -7.58 24.90
CA GLY A 498 17.75 -8.54 25.17
C GLY A 498 16.39 -7.87 25.42
N GLU A 499 16.27 -6.56 25.24
CA GLU A 499 15.01 -5.84 25.40
C GLU A 499 14.03 -6.18 24.28
N PRO A 500 12.72 -6.29 24.57
CA PRO A 500 11.72 -6.58 23.55
C PRO A 500 11.49 -5.39 22.62
N VAL A 501 10.92 -5.67 21.44
CA VAL A 501 10.28 -4.61 20.64
C VAL A 501 9.07 -4.10 21.42
N ARG A 502 8.90 -2.78 21.46
CA ARG A 502 7.77 -2.13 22.14
C ARG A 502 6.89 -1.39 21.13
N PRO A 503 5.56 -1.53 21.18
CA PRO A 503 4.65 -0.71 20.39
C PRO A 503 4.64 0.74 20.87
N ARG A 504 4.12 1.62 20.03
CA ARG A 504 3.75 2.97 20.46
C ARG A 504 2.51 2.91 21.35
N TYR A 505 2.33 3.93 22.16
CA TYR A 505 1.19 3.99 23.07
C TYR A 505 -0.14 3.89 22.32
N GLU A 506 -0.30 4.65 21.24
CA GLU A 506 -1.52 4.64 20.43
C GLU A 506 -1.76 3.32 19.67
N GLU A 507 -0.70 2.56 19.36
CA GLU A 507 -0.82 1.22 18.77
C GLU A 507 -1.36 0.23 19.80
N LYS A 508 -0.84 0.29 21.04
CA LYS A 508 -1.31 -0.53 22.16
C LYS A 508 -2.79 -0.25 22.48
N GLU A 509 -3.15 1.01 22.64
CA GLU A 509 -4.54 1.38 22.97
C GLU A 509 -5.53 0.95 21.88
N TYR A 510 -5.15 1.08 20.61
CA TYR A 510 -5.96 0.59 19.49
C TYR A 510 -6.19 -0.93 19.57
N LEU A 511 -5.15 -1.72 19.88
CA LEU A 511 -5.29 -3.17 20.00
C LEU A 511 -6.17 -3.57 21.19
N ILE A 512 -6.07 -2.84 22.32
CA ILE A 512 -6.94 -3.01 23.48
C ILE A 512 -8.39 -2.72 23.11
N GLU A 513 -8.68 -1.55 22.55
CA GLU A 513 -10.02 -1.17 22.09
C GLU A 513 -10.56 -2.19 21.09
N ARG A 514 -9.71 -2.63 20.16
CA ARG A 514 -10.08 -3.60 19.15
C ARG A 514 -10.52 -4.93 19.77
N MET A 515 -9.80 -5.39 20.79
CA MET A 515 -10.13 -6.61 21.51
C MET A 515 -11.37 -6.47 22.40
N GLU A 516 -11.54 -5.34 23.07
CA GLU A 516 -12.74 -5.04 23.86
C GLU A 516 -14.00 -5.04 22.98
N ASN A 517 -13.94 -4.40 21.81
CA ASN A 517 -15.01 -4.42 20.81
C ASN A 517 -15.32 -5.85 20.32
N GLU A 518 -14.32 -6.72 20.16
CA GLU A 518 -14.56 -8.12 19.80
C GLU A 518 -15.21 -8.94 20.90
N ILE A 519 -14.80 -8.73 22.15
CA ILE A 519 -15.38 -9.38 23.31
C ILE A 519 -16.85 -9.01 23.42
N GLU A 520 -17.18 -7.72 23.32
CA GLU A 520 -18.56 -7.22 23.35
C GLU A 520 -19.38 -7.83 22.20
N ARG A 521 -18.88 -7.77 20.96
CA ARG A 521 -19.60 -8.31 19.79
C ARG A 521 -19.83 -9.82 19.89
N SER A 522 -18.96 -10.55 20.58
CA SER A 522 -19.00 -12.02 20.66
C SER A 522 -19.69 -12.54 21.93
N GLU A 523 -20.10 -11.67 22.85
CA GLU A 523 -20.74 -12.06 24.10
C GLU A 523 -22.05 -12.82 23.86
N GLY A 524 -22.20 -13.99 24.50
CA GLY A 524 -23.34 -14.87 24.32
C GLY A 524 -23.40 -15.62 22.97
N ILE A 525 -22.47 -15.37 22.04
CA ILE A 525 -22.40 -16.03 20.73
C ILE A 525 -21.33 -17.13 20.72
N VAL A 526 -20.11 -16.82 21.15
CA VAL A 526 -19.01 -17.81 21.23
C VAL A 526 -19.08 -18.60 22.55
N SER A 527 -18.45 -19.78 22.59
CA SER A 527 -18.37 -20.58 23.81
C SER A 527 -17.55 -19.90 24.91
N ALA A 528 -17.65 -20.39 26.15
CA ALA A 528 -16.86 -19.87 27.26
C ALA A 528 -15.35 -20.05 27.02
N GLU A 529 -14.95 -21.16 26.40
CA GLU A 529 -13.57 -21.46 26.02
C GLU A 529 -13.10 -20.52 24.91
N GLY A 530 -13.93 -20.26 23.89
CA GLY A 530 -13.62 -19.29 22.85
C GLY A 530 -13.47 -17.88 23.43
N MET A 531 -14.37 -17.47 24.33
CA MET A 531 -14.30 -16.17 25.01
C MET A 531 -13.04 -16.04 25.88
N ALA A 532 -12.53 -17.14 26.44
CA ALA A 532 -11.28 -17.12 27.19
C ALA A 532 -10.07 -16.76 26.31
N GLU A 533 -10.06 -17.16 25.03
CA GLU A 533 -9.00 -16.79 24.08
C GLU A 533 -9.02 -15.29 23.74
N TYR A 534 -10.20 -14.69 23.60
CA TYR A 534 -10.31 -13.23 23.43
C TYR A 534 -9.77 -12.48 24.66
N ARG A 535 -10.08 -12.96 25.87
CA ARG A 535 -9.59 -12.35 27.11
C ARG A 535 -8.08 -12.52 27.28
N GLU A 536 -7.53 -13.68 26.92
CA GLU A 536 -6.09 -13.92 26.91
C GLU A 536 -5.37 -12.94 25.97
N ALA A 537 -5.91 -12.73 24.76
CA ALA A 537 -5.34 -11.75 23.84
C ALA A 537 -5.44 -10.31 24.37
N LEU A 538 -6.57 -9.93 24.97
CA LEU A 538 -6.71 -8.62 25.63
C LEU A 538 -5.69 -8.43 26.76
N ASP A 539 -5.51 -9.43 27.62
CA ASP A 539 -4.55 -9.39 28.72
C ASP A 539 -3.10 -9.29 28.20
N PHE A 540 -2.78 -10.00 27.12
CA PHE A 540 -1.50 -9.86 26.42
C PHE A 540 -1.26 -8.41 25.99
N TYR A 541 -2.20 -7.79 25.26
CA TYR A 541 -2.03 -6.41 24.79
C TYR A 541 -1.94 -5.40 25.93
N ARG A 542 -2.73 -5.58 27.01
CA ARG A 542 -2.64 -4.73 28.22
C ARG A 542 -1.29 -4.79 28.90
N ALA A 543 -0.65 -5.96 28.88
CA ALA A 543 0.66 -6.19 29.50
C ALA A 543 1.84 -5.60 28.71
N LEU A 544 1.66 -5.22 27.43
CA LEU A 544 2.74 -4.66 26.62
C LEU A 544 3.27 -3.35 27.19
N GLU A 545 4.58 -3.22 27.30
CA GLU A 545 5.23 -1.93 27.55
C GLU A 545 5.31 -1.12 26.26
N THR A 546 5.24 0.21 26.36
CA THR A 546 5.30 1.10 25.20
C THR A 546 6.65 1.79 25.09
N VAL A 547 7.01 2.25 23.89
CA VAL A 547 8.20 3.10 23.68
C VAL A 547 8.11 4.35 24.56
N ASP A 548 9.20 4.72 25.23
CA ASP A 548 9.32 6.03 25.88
C ASP A 548 9.68 7.09 24.83
N ASP A 549 8.73 7.97 24.54
CA ASP A 549 8.90 9.06 23.60
C ASP A 549 8.84 10.46 24.25
N SER A 550 9.00 10.52 25.58
CA SER A 550 8.90 11.76 26.37
C SER A 550 9.83 12.86 25.84
N ALA A 551 11.09 12.52 25.53
CA ALA A 551 12.07 13.46 24.96
C ALA A 551 11.74 13.90 23.52
N LYS A 552 10.92 13.14 22.79
CA LYS A 552 10.42 13.54 21.47
C LYS A 552 9.23 14.48 21.62
N VAL A 553 8.35 14.22 22.58
CA VAL A 553 7.20 15.05 22.90
C VAL A 553 7.66 16.41 23.39
N GLU A 554 8.54 16.46 24.41
CA GLU A 554 9.07 17.69 25.00
C GLU A 554 9.69 18.63 23.95
N ARG A 555 10.39 18.06 22.98
CA ARG A 555 11.02 18.82 21.88
C ARG A 555 10.02 19.48 20.93
N ASN A 556 8.89 18.83 20.67
CA ASN A 556 7.88 19.31 19.72
C ASN A 556 6.79 20.14 20.39
N ALA A 557 6.53 19.86 21.67
CA ALA A 557 5.48 20.47 22.45
C ALA A 557 5.65 21.99 22.54
N ARG A 558 4.51 22.67 22.65
CA ARG A 558 4.42 24.10 22.87
C ARG A 558 3.42 24.36 23.98
N GLU A 559 3.90 25.00 25.03
CA GLU A 559 3.05 25.38 26.16
C GLU A 559 1.97 26.37 25.68
N LEU A 560 0.72 26.08 26.03
CA LEU A 560 -0.42 26.92 25.66
C LEU A 560 -0.76 27.86 26.81
N ALA A 561 -0.56 29.15 26.61
CA ALA A 561 -1.03 30.20 27.52
C ALA A 561 -2.55 30.09 27.73
N ASP A 562 -3.01 30.28 28.97
CA ASP A 562 -4.41 30.07 29.37
C ASP A 562 -5.40 30.87 28.50
N GLU A 563 -5.07 32.11 28.17
CA GLU A 563 -5.89 33.02 27.36
C GLU A 563 -6.10 32.57 25.91
N ASN A 564 -5.19 31.76 25.36
CA ASN A 564 -5.26 31.29 23.96
C ASN A 564 -5.55 29.79 23.85
N ARG A 565 -5.77 29.09 24.96
CA ARG A 565 -5.88 27.63 25.00
C ARG A 565 -7.07 27.10 24.20
N ASP A 566 -8.26 27.67 24.41
CA ASP A 566 -9.48 27.28 23.68
C ASP A 566 -9.32 27.44 22.16
N ARG A 567 -8.71 28.56 21.73
CA ARG A 567 -8.41 28.82 20.32
C ARG A 567 -7.52 27.74 19.72
N TRP A 568 -6.47 27.35 20.43
CA TRP A 568 -5.54 26.31 19.96
C TRP A 568 -6.19 24.91 19.93
N PHE A 569 -7.07 24.59 20.88
CA PHE A 569 -7.82 23.33 20.83
C PHE A 569 -8.81 23.27 19.67
N LYS A 570 -9.52 24.36 19.36
CA LYS A 570 -10.34 24.47 18.13
C LYS A 570 -9.49 24.32 16.88
N ASN A 571 -8.37 25.04 16.81
CA ASN A 571 -7.44 24.95 15.68
C ASN A 571 -6.94 23.51 15.47
N MET A 572 -6.54 22.81 16.53
CA MET A 572 -6.08 21.43 16.44
C MET A 572 -7.20 20.45 16.08
N VAL A 573 -8.26 20.39 16.90
CA VAL A 573 -9.25 19.30 16.84
C VAL A 573 -10.30 19.55 15.76
N ILE A 574 -10.83 20.78 15.65
CA ILE A 574 -11.91 21.10 14.71
C ILE A 574 -11.32 21.43 13.33
N ASP A 575 -10.40 22.40 13.26
CA ASP A 575 -9.90 22.85 11.96
C ASP A 575 -8.97 21.82 11.32
N HIS A 576 -8.04 21.24 12.10
CA HIS A 576 -7.03 20.32 11.56
C HIS A 576 -7.38 18.83 11.73
N GLY A 577 -8.44 18.50 12.47
CA GLY A 577 -8.80 17.10 12.75
C GLY A 577 -7.70 16.34 13.49
N PHE A 578 -7.00 16.97 14.43
CA PHE A 578 -5.97 16.33 15.25
C PHE A 578 -6.57 15.21 16.09
N ASN A 579 -5.91 14.05 16.07
CA ASN A 579 -6.25 12.96 16.98
C ASN A 579 -5.55 13.18 18.34
N THR A 580 -5.83 12.29 19.29
CA THR A 580 -5.24 12.33 20.64
C THR A 580 -3.72 12.44 20.64
N GLU A 581 -3.03 11.68 19.79
CA GLU A 581 -1.57 11.69 19.71
C GLU A 581 -1.04 12.98 19.08
N ASP A 582 -1.71 13.53 18.07
CA ASP A 582 -1.32 14.81 17.48
C ASP A 582 -1.44 15.96 18.51
N VAL A 583 -2.51 15.98 19.31
CA VAL A 583 -2.69 16.97 20.39
C VAL A 583 -1.62 16.77 21.47
N ARG A 584 -1.34 15.52 21.85
CA ARG A 584 -0.28 15.19 22.80
C ARG A 584 1.08 15.72 22.34
N MET A 585 1.44 15.44 21.08
CA MET A 585 2.69 15.88 20.46
C MET A 585 2.80 17.40 20.31
N ALA A 586 1.69 18.09 20.05
CA ALA A 586 1.68 19.55 19.90
C ALA A 586 1.75 20.30 21.23
N THR A 587 1.24 19.71 22.32
CA THR A 587 1.04 20.42 23.60
C THR A 587 1.89 19.90 24.75
N GLY A 588 2.36 18.65 24.67
CA GLY A 588 3.04 17.96 25.78
C GLY A 588 2.09 17.48 26.88
N LEU A 589 0.77 17.59 26.70
CA LEU A 589 -0.21 17.10 27.67
C LEU A 589 -0.13 15.57 27.81
N PRO A 590 -0.44 14.99 28.98
CA PRO A 590 -0.63 13.55 29.12
C PRO A 590 -1.70 13.01 28.17
N TYR A 591 -1.52 11.79 27.65
CA TYR A 591 -2.43 11.19 26.65
C TYR A 591 -3.89 11.22 27.09
N ALA A 592 -4.21 10.81 28.33
CA ALA A 592 -5.59 10.82 28.83
C ALA A 592 -6.24 12.21 28.85
N ILE A 593 -5.45 13.27 29.06
CA ILE A 593 -5.94 14.65 29.01
C ILE A 593 -6.16 15.07 27.55
N ALA A 594 -5.20 14.76 26.67
CA ALA A 594 -5.35 15.00 25.24
C ALA A 594 -6.60 14.28 24.67
N ASP A 595 -6.87 13.05 25.12
CA ASP A 595 -8.03 12.26 24.69
C ASP A 595 -9.35 12.92 25.10
N SER A 596 -9.43 13.37 26.35
CA SER A 596 -10.59 14.12 26.84
C SER A 596 -10.84 15.38 26.02
N ILE A 597 -9.78 16.12 25.67
CA ILE A 597 -9.87 17.32 24.83
C ILE A 597 -10.38 16.97 23.44
N VAL A 598 -9.83 15.93 22.80
CA VAL A 598 -10.29 15.52 21.47
C VAL A 598 -11.77 15.14 21.50
N ARG A 599 -12.20 14.32 22.47
CA ARG A 599 -13.62 13.94 22.60
C ARG A 599 -14.53 15.15 22.80
N GLU A 600 -14.16 16.08 23.66
CA GLU A 600 -14.94 17.30 23.92
C GLU A 600 -15.08 18.15 22.65
N TYR A 601 -13.95 18.50 22.02
CA TYR A 601 -13.95 19.43 20.88
C TYR A 601 -14.45 18.80 19.58
N SER A 602 -14.30 17.48 19.37
CA SER A 602 -14.90 16.79 18.22
C SER A 602 -16.43 16.92 18.24
N THR A 603 -17.08 16.83 19.40
CA THR A 603 -18.53 17.00 19.48
C THR A 603 -18.99 18.43 19.18
N LEU A 604 -18.15 19.44 19.44
CA LEU A 604 -18.44 20.83 19.10
C LEU A 604 -18.34 21.10 17.59
N GLY A 605 -17.40 20.44 16.91
CA GLY A 605 -17.20 20.56 15.47
C GLY A 605 -18.39 20.07 14.65
N ASP A 606 -19.04 18.98 15.07
CA ASP A 606 -20.23 18.41 14.40
C ASP A 606 -21.41 19.41 14.30
N TYR A 607 -21.45 20.44 15.15
CA TYR A 607 -22.49 21.48 15.11
C TYR A 607 -22.20 22.64 14.14
N GLN A 608 -21.01 22.70 13.52
CA GLN A 608 -20.57 23.82 12.68
C GLN A 608 -20.64 23.56 11.15
N GLU A 609 -21.21 22.43 10.69
CA GLU A 609 -21.21 22.00 9.27
C GLU A 609 -21.94 22.90 8.25
N ASP A 610 -22.65 23.94 8.68
CA ASP A 610 -23.55 24.76 7.84
C ASP A 610 -22.91 26.05 7.25
N GLU A 611 -21.60 26.27 7.42
CA GLU A 611 -20.93 27.47 6.88
C GLU A 611 -20.57 27.35 5.38
N THR A 612 -20.68 28.46 4.65
CA THR A 612 -20.19 28.56 3.26
C THR A 612 -18.66 28.42 3.28
N PRO A 613 -18.06 27.56 2.46
CA PRO A 613 -16.61 27.38 2.50
C PRO A 613 -15.90 28.66 2.07
N GLU A 614 -15.06 29.19 2.95
CA GLU A 614 -14.24 30.38 2.73
C GLU A 614 -12.75 30.05 2.79
N LEU A 615 -11.93 30.87 2.12
CA LEU A 615 -10.48 30.81 2.24
C LEU A 615 -10.08 31.25 3.66
N ARG A 616 -9.39 30.38 4.40
CA ARG A 616 -8.90 30.67 5.77
C ARG A 616 -7.40 30.42 5.89
N ILE A 617 -6.76 31.21 6.76
CA ILE A 617 -5.34 31.16 7.08
C ILE A 617 -5.25 30.95 8.59
N LEU A 618 -4.58 29.89 9.03
CA LEU A 618 -4.38 29.60 10.46
C LEU A 618 -2.93 29.16 10.69
N PRO A 619 -2.33 29.45 11.86
CA PRO A 619 -1.02 28.90 12.17
C PRO A 619 -1.10 27.38 12.25
N TYR A 620 -0.10 26.68 11.71
CA TYR A 620 -0.05 25.23 11.79
C TYR A 620 0.23 24.82 13.25
N PRO A 621 -0.57 23.93 13.88
CA PRO A 621 -0.40 23.62 15.29
C PRO A 621 0.93 22.95 15.69
N GLY A 622 1.65 22.36 14.73
CA GLY A 622 2.82 21.53 15.03
C GLY A 622 2.41 20.15 15.59
N GLY A 623 3.37 19.39 16.14
CA GLY A 623 3.13 18.04 16.70
C GLY A 623 2.89 16.95 15.65
N ARG A 624 1.96 17.17 14.72
CA ARG A 624 1.73 16.35 13.53
C ARG A 624 2.80 16.63 12.47
N HIS A 625 3.29 15.60 11.79
CA HIS A 625 4.19 15.79 10.66
C HIS A 625 3.41 16.30 9.42
N PRO A 626 3.83 17.41 8.77
CA PRO A 626 3.07 18.03 7.68
C PRO A 626 3.20 17.28 6.35
N ARG A 627 4.26 16.47 6.15
CA ARG A 627 4.41 15.60 4.97
C ARG A 627 3.77 14.23 5.18
N LYS A 628 3.28 13.66 4.08
CA LYS A 628 2.93 12.23 3.95
C LYS A 628 4.07 11.51 3.24
N GLY A 629 4.36 10.28 3.65
CA GLY A 629 5.42 9.46 3.06
C GLY A 629 6.76 9.63 3.75
N PHE A 630 7.80 9.97 2.97
CA PHE A 630 9.18 10.14 3.46
C PHE A 630 9.30 11.24 4.51
N LEU A 631 9.83 10.89 5.69
CA LEU A 631 9.95 11.78 6.86
C LEU A 631 11.39 12.23 7.15
N ASP A 632 12.40 11.44 6.79
CA ASP A 632 13.82 11.68 7.08
C ASP A 632 14.38 12.99 6.45
N GLY A 633 13.71 13.55 5.45
CA GLY A 633 14.00 14.89 4.91
C GLY A 633 13.32 16.08 5.60
N ALA A 634 12.60 15.87 6.72
CA ALA A 634 11.92 16.92 7.51
C ALA A 634 11.77 16.54 8.99
N ILE A 635 12.83 16.04 9.62
CA ILE A 635 12.81 15.60 11.02
C ILE A 635 12.57 16.80 11.96
N ALA A 636 11.73 16.62 12.99
CA ALA A 636 11.38 17.67 13.96
C ALA A 636 10.97 19.01 13.29
N PRO A 637 9.89 19.01 12.48
CA PRO A 637 9.45 20.20 11.76
C PRO A 637 9.00 21.30 12.73
N GLN A 638 9.60 22.48 12.58
CA GLN A 638 9.27 23.69 13.33
C GLN A 638 7.92 24.25 12.88
N ARG A 639 7.08 24.73 13.80
CA ARG A 639 5.74 25.26 13.47
C ARG A 639 5.74 26.74 13.14
N GLU A 640 6.73 27.48 13.63
CA GLU A 640 6.87 28.94 13.50
C GLU A 640 7.07 29.47 12.08
N THR A 641 7.29 28.60 11.09
CA THR A 641 7.35 28.97 9.67
C THR A 641 6.24 28.31 8.85
N LYS A 642 5.34 27.58 9.51
CA LYS A 642 4.29 26.79 8.87
C LYS A 642 2.93 27.42 9.10
N VAL A 643 2.26 27.67 8.00
CA VAL A 643 0.90 28.20 7.96
C VAL A 643 0.00 27.21 7.25
N SER A 644 -1.19 26.98 7.79
CA SER A 644 -2.23 26.20 7.15
C SER A 644 -3.14 27.09 6.33
N ILE A 645 -3.33 26.72 5.07
CA ILE A 645 -4.24 27.38 4.16
C ILE A 645 -5.41 26.42 3.87
N PHE A 646 -6.62 26.85 4.23
CA PHE A 646 -7.84 26.10 4.00
C PHE A 646 -8.46 26.59 2.70
N PRO A 647 -8.50 25.74 1.64
CA PRO A 647 -9.14 26.11 0.40
C PRO A 647 -10.65 26.39 0.59
N PRO A 648 -11.26 27.24 -0.25
CA PRO A 648 -12.69 27.53 -0.21
C PRO A 648 -13.53 26.37 -0.82
N TRP A 649 -13.27 25.13 -0.37
CA TRP A 649 -14.02 23.93 -0.75
C TRP A 649 -14.58 23.28 0.52
N LYS A 650 -15.83 22.82 0.48
CA LYS A 650 -16.54 22.26 1.65
C LYS A 650 -15.78 21.10 2.32
N ASP A 651 -15.13 20.27 1.53
CA ASP A 651 -14.34 19.11 1.94
C ASP A 651 -12.86 19.25 1.52
N GLY A 652 -12.38 20.50 1.43
CA GLY A 652 -11.04 20.79 0.90
C GLY A 652 -9.88 20.53 1.86
N GLY A 653 -10.16 20.33 3.16
CA GLY A 653 -9.14 20.15 4.19
C GLY A 653 -8.21 21.35 4.28
N TYR A 654 -6.89 21.11 4.30
CA TYR A 654 -5.88 22.18 4.34
C TYR A 654 -4.56 21.76 3.68
N VAL A 655 -3.78 22.74 3.25
CA VAL A 655 -2.37 22.57 2.88
C VAL A 655 -1.48 23.31 3.86
N VAL A 656 -0.27 22.79 4.10
CA VAL A 656 0.71 23.45 4.97
C VAL A 656 1.77 24.11 4.09
N VAL A 657 1.91 25.42 4.19
CA VAL A 657 2.96 26.19 3.51
C VAL A 657 4.08 26.47 4.50
N ASP A 658 5.30 26.04 4.18
CA ASP A 658 6.51 26.33 4.94
C ASP A 658 7.22 27.54 4.32
N VAL A 659 7.07 28.72 4.93
CA VAL A 659 7.45 30.02 4.37
C VAL A 659 8.32 30.81 5.36
N PRO A 660 9.66 30.68 5.31
CA PRO A 660 10.43 29.75 4.48
C PRO A 660 10.73 28.40 5.13
N GLU A 661 10.89 27.37 4.30
CA GLU A 661 11.48 26.08 4.71
C GLU A 661 12.99 26.22 4.94
N ALA A 662 13.71 26.88 4.02
CA ALA A 662 15.16 27.00 4.08
C ALA A 662 15.65 28.33 3.50
N ILE A 663 16.75 28.87 4.04
CA ILE A 663 17.43 30.06 3.50
C ILE A 663 18.91 29.71 3.27
N PHE A 664 19.40 29.96 2.06
CA PHE A 664 20.78 29.80 1.64
C PHE A 664 21.40 31.17 1.34
N SER A 665 22.67 31.34 1.68
CA SER A 665 23.49 32.49 1.31
C SER A 665 24.91 32.03 0.92
N ASN A 666 25.79 32.97 0.58
CA ASN A 666 27.23 32.76 0.47
C ASN A 666 27.88 32.20 1.76
N LEU A 667 27.20 32.23 2.90
CA LEU A 667 27.65 31.59 4.15
C LEU A 667 27.30 30.10 4.22
N GLY A 668 26.43 29.60 3.34
CA GLY A 668 25.87 28.24 3.36
C GLY A 668 24.39 28.21 3.75
N LEU A 669 23.93 27.06 4.26
CA LEU A 669 22.56 26.89 4.78
C LEU A 669 22.39 27.72 6.06
N THR A 670 21.76 28.88 5.91
CA THR A 670 21.65 29.92 6.93
C THR A 670 20.47 29.64 7.88
N TYR A 671 19.40 29.03 7.38
CA TYR A 671 18.26 28.62 8.19
C TYR A 671 17.58 27.39 7.56
N LEU A 672 17.01 26.54 8.41
CA LEU A 672 16.22 25.37 8.02
C LEU A 672 15.14 25.13 9.08
N ALA A 673 13.90 24.94 8.63
CA ALA A 673 12.70 24.77 9.48
C ALA A 673 12.50 23.34 10.00
N HIS A 674 13.54 22.50 9.94
CA HIS A 674 13.59 21.12 10.41
C HIS A 674 15.06 20.68 10.55
N THR A 675 15.29 19.49 11.08
CA THR A 675 16.61 19.03 11.54
C THR A 675 17.06 17.77 10.80
N HIS A 676 17.64 17.91 9.62
CA HIS A 676 18.24 16.77 8.90
C HIS A 676 19.58 17.14 8.23
N ILE A 677 19.76 18.42 7.88
CA ILE A 677 21.02 18.98 7.38
C ILE A 677 21.51 20.04 8.36
N PRO A 678 22.78 19.99 8.80
CA PRO A 678 23.35 21.04 9.65
C PRO A 678 23.33 22.41 8.95
N THR A 679 22.70 23.38 9.59
CA THR A 679 22.87 24.81 9.32
C THR A 679 24.22 25.31 9.82
N ILE A 680 24.62 26.52 9.41
CA ILE A 680 25.83 27.18 9.95
C ILE A 680 25.79 27.42 11.48
N TRP A 681 24.60 27.33 12.10
CA TRP A 681 24.37 27.48 13.53
C TRP A 681 24.48 26.14 14.25
N SER A 682 23.70 25.16 13.81
CA SER A 682 23.70 23.82 14.40
C SER A 682 25.06 23.12 14.26
N ALA A 683 25.80 23.38 13.18
CA ALA A 683 27.19 22.92 13.04
C ALA A 683 28.15 23.48 14.12
N LYS A 684 27.75 24.56 14.81
CA LYS A 684 28.46 25.16 15.94
C LYS A 684 27.81 24.84 17.29
N GLY A 685 26.82 23.94 17.31
CA GLY A 685 26.04 23.62 18.52
C GLY A 685 25.12 24.76 18.98
N VAL A 686 24.79 25.71 18.11
CA VAL A 686 23.84 26.79 18.44
C VAL A 686 22.43 26.36 18.08
N GLU A 687 21.58 26.23 19.09
CA GLU A 687 20.16 25.98 18.95
C GLU A 687 19.39 27.31 18.87
N LEU A 688 18.41 27.39 17.97
CA LEU A 688 17.58 28.58 17.80
C LEU A 688 16.30 28.41 18.61
N SER A 689 15.96 29.39 19.45
CA SER A 689 14.73 29.36 20.24
C SER A 689 13.49 29.26 19.34
N PRO A 690 12.46 28.51 19.76
CA PRO A 690 11.16 28.51 19.11
C PRO A 690 10.54 29.91 19.02
N LEU A 691 9.72 30.13 18.00
CA LEU A 691 8.89 31.33 17.83
C LEU A 691 7.42 30.93 17.66
N GLU A 692 6.54 31.92 17.56
CA GLU A 692 5.14 31.75 17.18
C GLU A 692 4.78 32.80 16.11
N TRP A 693 3.70 32.54 15.38
CA TRP A 693 3.10 33.53 14.49
C TRP A 693 2.36 34.59 15.30
N ASP A 694 2.61 35.86 15.00
CA ASP A 694 1.78 36.97 15.43
C ASP A 694 0.55 37.03 14.52
N GLU A 695 -0.63 37.05 15.12
CA GLU A 695 -1.92 37.15 14.41
C GLU A 695 -2.46 38.57 14.53
N GLU A 696 -2.64 39.22 13.39
CA GLU A 696 -3.17 40.58 13.30
C GLU A 696 -4.70 40.57 13.35
N ALA A 697 -5.29 41.74 13.63
CA ALA A 697 -6.75 41.89 13.76
C ALA A 697 -7.55 41.55 12.48
N ASP A 698 -6.90 41.56 11.31
CA ASP A 698 -7.49 41.19 10.01
C ASP A 698 -7.31 39.69 9.67
N GLY A 699 -6.72 38.91 10.58
CA GLY A 699 -6.43 37.48 10.41
C GLY A 699 -5.17 37.22 9.57
N SER A 700 -4.36 38.23 9.28
CA SER A 700 -3.03 38.02 8.72
C SER A 700 -2.07 37.47 9.76
N LEU A 701 -1.08 36.71 9.30
CA LEU A 701 -0.05 36.12 10.15
C LEU A 701 1.32 36.70 9.78
N ALA A 702 2.09 37.10 10.78
CA ALA A 702 3.46 37.56 10.60
C ALA A 702 4.41 36.87 11.59
N PHE A 703 5.67 36.70 11.21
CA PHE A 703 6.73 36.40 12.17
C PHE A 703 8.04 37.06 11.73
N GLU A 704 8.94 37.27 12.67
CA GLU A 704 10.31 37.71 12.40
C GLU A 704 11.31 36.97 13.30
N ARG A 705 12.42 36.52 12.72
CA ARG A 705 13.53 35.87 13.41
C ARG A 705 14.80 36.68 13.24
N THR A 706 15.50 36.89 14.35
CA THR A 706 16.89 37.39 14.36
C THR A 706 17.86 36.24 14.61
N LEU A 707 18.83 36.05 13.71
CA LEU A 707 19.88 35.05 13.81
C LEU A 707 21.09 35.56 14.61
N PRO A 708 21.97 34.67 15.13
CA PRO A 708 23.08 35.07 16.00
C PRO A 708 24.08 36.08 15.41
N ASN A 709 24.19 36.17 14.09
CA ASN A 709 25.04 37.15 13.40
C ASN A 709 24.31 38.44 13.00
N GLY A 710 23.08 38.65 13.48
CA GLY A 710 22.29 39.84 13.20
C GLY A 710 21.45 39.78 11.92
N ILE A 711 21.57 38.74 11.08
CA ILE A 711 20.65 38.55 9.96
C ILE A 711 19.23 38.42 10.50
N ARG A 712 18.30 39.20 9.97
CA ARG A 712 16.87 39.08 10.29
C ARG A 712 16.11 38.62 9.07
N PHE A 713 15.12 37.76 9.26
CA PHE A 713 14.18 37.42 8.20
C PHE A 713 12.80 37.23 8.79
N GLY A 714 11.78 37.42 7.96
CA GLY A 714 10.40 37.25 8.39
C GLY A 714 9.47 37.06 7.21
N SER A 715 8.28 36.57 7.51
CA SER A 715 7.24 36.36 6.52
C SER A 715 5.92 36.93 6.99
N THR A 716 5.11 37.41 6.04
CA THR A 716 3.74 37.85 6.27
C THR A 716 2.82 37.14 5.29
N VAL A 717 1.70 36.59 5.79
CA VAL A 717 0.73 35.81 5.03
C VAL A 717 -0.67 36.37 5.26
N PHE A 718 -1.35 36.76 4.18
CA PHE A 718 -2.66 37.43 4.25
C PHE A 718 -3.53 37.14 3.04
N LYS A 719 -4.83 37.43 3.13
CA LYS A 719 -5.79 37.25 2.05
C LYS A 719 -5.90 38.52 1.21
N GLU A 720 -5.87 38.39 -0.11
CA GLU A 720 -6.12 39.50 -1.04
C GLU A 720 -6.70 38.94 -2.35
N ASP A 721 -7.76 39.55 -2.88
CA ASP A 721 -8.39 39.19 -4.15
C ASP A 721 -8.74 37.70 -4.32
N GLY A 722 -9.20 37.04 -3.24
CA GLY A 722 -9.56 35.62 -3.26
C GLY A 722 -8.35 34.67 -3.32
N ALA A 723 -7.14 35.18 -3.16
CA ALA A 723 -5.89 34.44 -3.09
C ALA A 723 -5.19 34.63 -1.74
N VAL A 724 -4.18 33.80 -1.48
CA VAL A 724 -3.25 34.01 -0.37
C VAL A 724 -2.00 34.71 -0.88
N GLN A 725 -1.69 35.86 -0.31
CA GLN A 725 -0.44 36.60 -0.51
C GLN A 725 0.57 36.18 0.55
N MET A 726 1.82 36.05 0.14
CA MET A 726 2.95 35.77 1.00
C MET A 726 4.06 36.75 0.68
N LYS A 727 4.62 37.39 1.70
CA LYS A 727 5.79 38.25 1.56
C LYS A 727 6.90 37.70 2.44
N MET A 728 8.12 37.71 1.93
CA MET A 728 9.31 37.44 2.74
C MET A 728 10.26 38.61 2.67
N LYS A 729 10.85 38.95 3.82
CA LYS A 729 11.88 39.98 3.95
C LYS A 729 13.13 39.39 4.58
N LEU A 730 14.30 39.88 4.17
CA LEU A 730 15.60 39.54 4.75
C LEU A 730 16.42 40.83 4.92
N THR A 731 16.85 41.10 6.16
CA THR A 731 17.73 42.21 6.52
C THR A 731 19.12 41.68 6.86
N ASN A 732 20.15 42.22 6.20
CA ASN A 732 21.54 41.84 6.46
C ASN A 732 22.09 42.61 7.67
N GLY A 733 22.15 41.97 8.84
CA GLY A 733 22.82 42.53 10.02
C GLY A 733 24.31 42.22 10.14
N THR A 734 24.92 41.64 9.11
CA THR A 734 26.37 41.37 9.08
C THR A 734 27.14 42.57 8.51
N ASN A 735 28.47 42.49 8.52
CA ASN A 735 29.34 43.55 7.98
C ASN A 735 29.72 43.35 6.51
N GLU A 736 29.35 42.23 5.89
CA GLU A 736 29.69 41.90 4.50
C GLU A 736 28.42 41.70 3.67
N PRO A 737 28.45 41.92 2.34
CA PRO A 737 27.31 41.63 1.47
C PRO A 737 26.90 40.15 1.53
N LEU A 738 25.59 39.91 1.63
CA LEU A 738 25.03 38.57 1.44
C LEU A 738 24.68 38.38 -0.03
N THR A 739 25.19 37.31 -0.63
CA THR A 739 24.99 37.00 -2.04
C THR A 739 24.45 35.60 -2.27
N GLY A 740 23.85 35.37 -3.43
CA GLY A 740 23.29 34.05 -3.79
C GLY A 740 22.13 33.63 -2.86
N LEU A 741 21.35 34.63 -2.41
CA LEU A 741 20.28 34.48 -1.42
C LEU A 741 19.08 33.74 -2.02
N ARG A 742 19.02 32.42 -1.77
CA ARG A 742 17.91 31.56 -2.24
C ARG A 742 17.09 31.08 -1.05
N SER A 743 15.79 30.99 -1.24
CA SER A 743 14.90 30.41 -0.24
C SER A 743 14.08 29.28 -0.83
N GLN A 744 13.73 28.30 0.00
CA GLN A 744 12.80 27.23 -0.37
C GLN A 744 11.45 27.48 0.29
N VAL A 745 10.38 27.30 -0.49
CA VAL A 745 9.01 27.36 0.00
C VAL A 745 8.29 26.10 -0.42
N CYS A 746 7.89 25.31 0.58
CA CYS A 746 7.25 24.01 0.37
C CYS A 746 5.76 24.09 0.65
N VAL A 747 4.93 23.76 -0.33
CA VAL A 747 3.49 23.58 -0.15
C VAL A 747 3.21 22.08 0.00
N MET A 748 2.95 21.65 1.23
CA MET A 748 2.70 20.25 1.60
C MET A 748 1.20 19.94 1.57
N LEU A 749 0.82 18.91 0.81
CA LEU A 749 -0.56 18.65 0.42
C LEU A 749 -1.22 17.52 1.23
N LYS A 750 -0.57 17.03 2.29
CA LYS A 750 -1.06 15.90 3.11
C LYS A 750 -2.48 16.12 3.65
N GLY A 751 -2.80 17.34 4.06
CA GLY A 751 -4.08 17.69 4.67
C GLY A 751 -5.21 17.95 3.67
N ALA A 752 -4.92 17.97 2.35
CA ALA A 752 -5.89 18.28 1.31
C ALA A 752 -6.38 16.98 0.65
N PRO A 753 -7.66 16.59 0.84
CA PRO A 753 -8.24 15.42 0.19
C PRO A 753 -8.09 15.46 -1.33
N GLY A 754 -7.76 14.32 -1.94
CA GLY A 754 -7.49 14.21 -3.38
C GLY A 754 -6.09 14.65 -3.83
N PHE A 755 -5.32 15.34 -2.98
CA PHE A 755 -3.92 15.75 -3.27
C PHE A 755 -2.88 14.98 -2.45
N ASN A 756 -3.33 14.20 -1.49
CA ASN A 756 -2.51 13.56 -0.46
C ASN A 756 -2.05 12.13 -0.82
N VAL A 757 -1.94 11.78 -2.09
CA VAL A 757 -1.46 10.44 -2.52
C VAL A 757 0.05 10.43 -2.74
N GLN A 758 0.73 9.34 -2.35
CA GLN A 758 2.16 9.13 -2.60
C GLN A 758 2.40 8.59 -4.02
N GLN A 759 1.92 9.33 -5.02
CA GLN A 759 1.94 8.97 -6.44
C GLN A 759 2.13 10.23 -7.29
N THR A 760 2.42 10.05 -8.57
CA THR A 760 2.48 11.19 -9.49
C THR A 760 1.07 11.68 -9.83
N LEU A 761 0.73 12.88 -9.37
CA LEU A 761 -0.47 13.59 -9.83
C LEU A 761 -0.19 14.44 -11.08
N PRO A 762 -1.21 14.72 -11.92
CA PRO A 762 -1.09 15.70 -12.99
C PRO A 762 -0.61 17.04 -12.43
N THR A 763 0.43 17.60 -13.06
CA THR A 763 1.06 18.85 -12.59
C THR A 763 1.55 19.65 -13.79
N ILE A 764 1.30 20.94 -13.76
CA ILE A 764 1.85 21.93 -14.69
C ILE A 764 2.97 22.66 -13.95
N ILE A 765 4.16 22.70 -14.55
CA ILE A 765 5.34 23.39 -14.01
C ILE A 765 5.80 24.37 -15.08
N GLU A 766 5.46 25.64 -14.90
CA GLU A 766 5.76 26.73 -15.83
C GLU A 766 6.20 27.95 -15.03
N GLU A 767 7.52 28.13 -14.88
CA GLU A 767 8.09 29.15 -14.00
C GLU A 767 7.50 30.54 -14.25
N PRO A 768 7.06 31.26 -13.20
CA PRO A 768 7.30 30.99 -11.78
C PRO A 768 6.30 30.01 -11.11
N LEU A 769 5.34 29.47 -11.85
CA LEU A 769 4.16 28.81 -11.32
C LEU A 769 4.29 27.27 -11.27
N VAL A 770 3.74 26.67 -10.21
CA VAL A 770 3.40 25.25 -10.16
C VAL A 770 1.92 25.09 -9.85
N ALA A 771 1.23 24.28 -10.65
CA ALA A 771 -0.16 23.90 -10.45
C ALA A 771 -0.30 22.39 -10.40
N ILE A 772 -0.95 21.86 -9.36
CA ILE A 772 -1.22 20.43 -9.19
C ILE A 772 -2.72 20.18 -9.20
N LYS A 773 -3.15 19.08 -9.84
CA LYS A 773 -4.55 18.66 -9.91
C LYS A 773 -4.86 17.57 -8.90
N SER A 774 -6.05 17.60 -8.32
CA SER A 774 -6.54 16.52 -7.46
C SER A 774 -6.77 15.23 -8.26
N GLN A 775 -6.75 14.07 -7.58
CA GLN A 775 -6.97 12.76 -8.18
C GLN A 775 -8.40 12.55 -8.71
N THR A 776 -9.40 13.04 -7.97
CA THR A 776 -10.81 12.67 -8.16
C THR A 776 -11.67 13.80 -8.70
N GLU A 777 -11.27 15.05 -8.46
CA GLU A 777 -12.05 16.24 -8.79
C GLU A 777 -11.24 17.21 -9.67
N ASN A 778 -11.94 18.13 -10.32
CA ASN A 778 -11.30 19.16 -11.13
C ASN A 778 -10.81 20.35 -10.29
N ARG A 779 -10.22 20.05 -9.14
CA ARG A 779 -9.63 21.01 -8.21
C ARG A 779 -8.14 21.14 -8.48
N TRP A 780 -7.64 22.36 -8.36
CA TRP A 780 -6.26 22.75 -8.60
C TRP A 780 -5.72 23.59 -7.46
N ILE A 781 -4.49 23.29 -7.06
CA ILE A 781 -3.73 24.06 -6.09
C ILE A 781 -2.54 24.67 -6.83
N ILE A 782 -2.41 25.99 -6.77
CA ILE A 782 -1.49 26.75 -7.60
C ILE A 782 -0.65 27.65 -6.70
N THR A 783 0.68 27.66 -6.89
CA THR A 783 1.58 28.57 -6.16
C THR A 783 2.64 29.15 -7.09
N ALA A 784 3.03 30.40 -6.84
CA ALA A 784 4.09 31.09 -7.55
C ALA A 784 4.83 32.08 -6.64
N TRP A 785 6.13 32.24 -6.87
CA TRP A 785 6.97 33.26 -6.24
C TRP A 785 7.69 34.10 -7.28
N THR A 786 7.91 35.38 -6.99
CA THR A 786 8.68 36.27 -7.85
C THR A 786 9.64 37.12 -7.00
N PRO A 787 10.94 37.19 -7.38
CA PRO A 787 11.61 36.41 -8.43
C PRO A 787 11.66 34.91 -8.12
N CYS A 788 11.44 34.05 -9.12
CA CYS A 788 11.55 32.60 -8.96
C CYS A 788 12.96 32.10 -9.32
N ASN A 789 13.53 31.27 -8.45
CA ASN A 789 14.75 30.51 -8.73
C ASN A 789 14.45 29.20 -9.46
N ARG A 790 13.40 28.49 -9.01
CA ARG A 790 13.01 27.18 -9.54
C ARG A 790 11.58 26.81 -9.16
N ALA A 791 10.84 26.22 -10.12
CA ALA A 791 9.57 25.55 -9.88
C ALA A 791 9.72 24.02 -10.00
N TRP A 792 9.22 23.24 -9.03
CA TRP A 792 9.35 21.78 -9.04
C TRP A 792 8.34 21.05 -8.11
N LYS A 793 8.32 19.71 -8.18
CA LYS A 793 7.57 18.82 -7.27
C LYS A 793 8.41 17.63 -6.86
N ASN A 794 8.02 16.94 -5.78
CA ASN A 794 8.76 15.78 -5.26
C ASN A 794 7.90 14.52 -5.04
N PRO A 795 7.22 13.92 -6.05
CA PRO A 795 6.66 12.58 -5.89
C PRO A 795 7.77 11.63 -5.40
N PRO A 796 7.59 10.85 -4.32
CA PRO A 796 6.34 10.44 -3.66
C PRO A 796 5.87 11.29 -2.47
N VAL A 797 6.57 12.38 -2.14
CA VAL A 797 6.10 13.36 -1.16
C VAL A 797 5.08 14.27 -1.85
N PRO A 798 3.82 14.33 -1.41
CA PRO A 798 2.82 15.18 -2.04
C PRO A 798 3.09 16.66 -1.67
N CYS A 799 4.07 17.26 -2.33
CA CYS A 799 4.42 18.67 -2.21
C CYS A 799 4.81 19.29 -3.55
N ILE A 800 4.59 20.61 -3.65
CA ILE A 800 5.00 21.45 -4.78
C ILE A 800 5.81 22.64 -4.27
N HIS A 801 6.71 23.14 -5.12
CA HIS A 801 7.66 24.19 -4.80
C HIS A 801 7.71 25.24 -5.90
N SER A 802 7.66 26.50 -5.49
CA SER A 802 8.08 27.65 -6.30
C SER A 802 9.05 28.42 -5.40
N ASP A 803 10.34 28.19 -5.60
CA ASP A 803 11.38 28.62 -4.67
C ASP A 803 11.88 30.02 -5.08
N PRO A 804 11.78 31.06 -4.22
CA PRO A 804 12.22 32.40 -4.57
C PRO A 804 13.75 32.60 -4.51
N ILE A 805 14.22 33.63 -5.22
CA ILE A 805 15.58 34.19 -5.08
C ILE A 805 15.49 35.67 -4.69
N PHE A 806 16.14 36.02 -3.59
CA PHE A 806 16.31 37.40 -3.18
C PHE A 806 17.42 38.07 -4.00
N PRO A 807 17.35 39.39 -4.23
CA PRO A 807 18.51 40.19 -4.61
C PRO A 807 19.64 40.04 -3.58
N ASP A 808 20.89 40.25 -4.02
CA ASP A 808 22.02 40.40 -3.10
C ASP A 808 21.74 41.55 -2.11
N CYS A 809 22.11 41.35 -0.83
CA CYS A 809 21.72 42.23 0.27
C CYS A 809 22.96 42.87 0.94
N PRO A 810 23.23 44.17 0.72
CA PRO A 810 24.32 44.88 1.38
C PRO A 810 24.15 44.97 2.91
N PRO A 811 25.23 45.19 3.68
CA PRO A 811 25.15 45.41 5.13
C PRO A 811 24.14 46.50 5.51
N GLY A 812 23.24 46.20 6.45
CA GLY A 812 22.21 47.10 6.95
C GLY A 812 20.94 47.21 6.09
N GLU A 813 20.96 46.69 4.85
CA GLU A 813 19.84 46.77 3.92
C GLU A 813 18.82 45.63 4.12
N THR A 814 17.62 45.81 3.57
CA THR A 814 16.55 44.80 3.52
C THR A 814 16.15 44.51 2.09
N VAL A 815 15.99 43.23 1.76
CA VAL A 815 15.49 42.76 0.46
C VAL A 815 14.23 41.93 0.64
N GLU A 816 13.36 41.93 -0.36
CA GLU A 816 12.03 41.32 -0.29
C GLU A 816 11.73 40.49 -1.53
N VAL A 817 10.86 39.48 -1.35
CA VAL A 817 10.27 38.66 -2.42
C VAL A 817 8.81 38.39 -2.09
N GLU A 818 8.00 38.16 -3.12
CA GLU A 818 6.55 38.00 -2.97
C GLU A 818 6.08 36.71 -3.64
N GLY A 819 5.09 36.08 -3.03
CA GLY A 819 4.48 34.85 -3.49
C GLY A 819 2.97 34.90 -3.37
N ARG A 820 2.33 34.05 -4.16
CA ARG A 820 0.87 33.90 -4.19
C ARG A 820 0.47 32.45 -4.26
N MET A 821 -0.72 32.16 -3.74
CA MET A 821 -1.35 30.86 -3.80
C MET A 821 -2.84 30.99 -4.13
N TRP A 822 -3.30 30.15 -5.05
CA TRP A 822 -4.67 30.13 -5.53
C TRP A 822 -5.26 28.71 -5.47
N PHE A 823 -6.58 28.68 -5.37
CA PHE A 823 -7.39 27.47 -5.44
C PHE A 823 -8.40 27.66 -6.56
N TYR A 824 -8.46 26.69 -7.46
CA TYR A 824 -9.34 26.74 -8.62
C TYR A 824 -10.11 25.43 -8.77
N GLU A 825 -11.38 25.52 -9.16
CA GLU A 825 -12.22 24.36 -9.46
C GLU A 825 -12.83 24.54 -10.85
N GLY A 826 -12.48 23.67 -11.79
CA GLY A 826 -12.95 23.75 -13.18
C GLY A 826 -12.10 22.99 -14.19
N ASN A 827 -12.63 22.89 -15.42
CA ASN A 827 -12.00 22.18 -16.54
C ASN A 827 -11.07 23.06 -17.38
N GLU A 828 -11.23 24.38 -17.33
CA GLU A 828 -10.47 25.33 -18.17
C GLU A 828 -9.18 25.78 -17.47
N ASN A 829 -8.30 24.81 -17.23
CA ASN A 829 -7.08 25.05 -16.46
C ASN A 829 -6.01 25.82 -17.25
N GLU A 830 -5.79 25.53 -18.54
CA GLU A 830 -4.78 26.25 -19.35
C GLU A 830 -5.07 27.75 -19.45
N SER A 831 -6.34 28.14 -19.63
CA SER A 831 -6.75 29.55 -19.67
C SER A 831 -6.57 30.24 -18.32
N GLU A 832 -6.76 29.52 -17.21
CA GLU A 832 -6.54 30.01 -15.86
C GLU A 832 -5.05 30.15 -15.53
N ILE A 833 -4.22 29.17 -15.91
CA ILE A 833 -2.76 29.27 -15.77
C ILE A 833 -2.22 30.45 -16.60
N ASP A 834 -2.65 30.59 -17.85
CA ASP A 834 -2.28 31.73 -18.71
C ASP A 834 -2.73 33.07 -18.12
N ARG A 835 -3.90 33.11 -17.47
CA ARG A 835 -4.40 34.30 -16.78
C ARG A 835 -3.51 34.64 -15.59
N LEU A 836 -3.16 33.66 -14.77
CA LEU A 836 -2.31 33.83 -13.59
C LEU A 836 -0.88 34.20 -13.96
N GLN A 837 -0.31 33.61 -15.02
CA GLN A 837 1.00 34.00 -15.55
C GLN A 837 1.03 35.46 -16.02
N ARG A 838 -0.05 35.95 -16.63
CA ARG A 838 -0.17 37.38 -16.99
C ARG A 838 -0.24 38.29 -15.75
N GLN A 839 -0.80 37.82 -14.65
CA GLN A 839 -0.86 38.54 -13.38
C GLN A 839 0.43 38.43 -12.55
N PHE A 840 1.22 37.38 -12.79
CA PHE A 840 2.44 37.06 -12.06
C PHE A 840 3.56 36.64 -13.05
N PRO A 841 4.05 37.57 -13.89
CA PRO A 841 4.93 37.24 -14.99
C PRO A 841 6.29 36.72 -14.51
N PRO A 842 6.92 35.76 -15.23
CA PRO A 842 8.31 35.42 -15.01
C PRO A 842 9.18 36.67 -15.19
N LYS A 843 10.22 36.81 -14.37
CA LYS A 843 11.15 37.95 -14.52
C LYS A 843 11.76 37.90 -15.93
N GLY A 844 11.49 38.94 -16.71
CA GLY A 844 12.30 39.28 -17.87
C GLY A 844 13.70 39.70 -17.42
N ASN A 845 14.71 39.33 -18.20
CA ASN A 845 16.04 39.93 -18.14
C ASN A 845 15.89 41.46 -18.27
N SER A 846 16.01 42.19 -17.16
CA SER A 846 16.18 43.65 -17.14
C SER A 846 17.48 44.00 -16.41
#